data_AF-A0AAV0T1S9-F1
#
_entry.id   AF-A0AAV0T1S9-F1
#
_cell.length_a   1.000
_cell.length_b   1.000
_cell.length_c   1.000
_cell.angle_alpha   90.00
_cell.angle_beta   90.00
_cell.angle_gamma   90.00
#
_symmetry.space_group_name_H-M   'P 1'
#
loop_
_entity.id
_entity.type
_entity.pdbx_description
1 polymer ?
#
loop_
_entity_poly.entity_id
_entity_poly.type
_entity_poly.pdbx_seq_one_letter_code
_entity_poly.pdbx_strand_id
1 'polypeptide(L)'
;MATAPAASSSARARVSSPTASCPCARAPANAPLPAATTATAAFGVTSSSLLRQESKPGNTEDDETKTGRRRPQQQRCNYSVKKKRELIALAQVAGVREVCRMEGIPRRTLRHWLDDAEKIYSFEGPESRKSIGRSGRRELLPFGRELSAFLMDGRHDGRELTSSHMIGYIREHHQPWLDKYLADKKSPESGQAALTRLCQRFVERHGFTQTSTTIRGRDAGVETETANLGVEFRVKTETEVDEDCKDTESVAPKVACDETGEGGSDDDVDDSPLLCGLDIGTTAVKCVLVKIADGGQAVGVVALSNVLLSDVVHESTKVDKEARAEQPGVQKVDQVLLAVQRAVMLLPAMARRRVASVGICGQMHGIVWWCSRSVHEAAKRVLANDDNKPQHEGNASYDCAWSELITWQDQRCTPSFLDSCRDKIAQTTTAGGASASSPIAAGYGLATFAHTLEHSPRTLVGMDACGTIHDFVAFVLCGHTLPSEVCMDTTDAYSWGGFDLHTHIWDSRVLRALQVPSSMLPAVKKPGTCVGRTSLGLSSFGLPDNKPVFVPMGDHPCSVLAALAHRQSALCGKVNLTLVNIGTSAQVAIVLTGADIAKMSLCSDDKSTSTGGRKSSSFEVRPFLLEDRYVGVAASLSGGNTFAWLVRQWQQWAREMGLASVCSDNTVAQASQSDAEIYARLIELGFQRKDTELTFVPTLNGERANPMATGSILNLQMNNWSMGDISAALARGLVDNLFAMIPKELQSLVSAQPMLGTGNALVRNELLQHFLQRHLAEPSHLQLQTATDAAVGAALAPVLVSESSVMLDALRDLEMNRVEVVFTQSTTPHRGDPTNS
;
A
#
# COMPACT_ATOMS: atom_id res chain seq x y z
N MET A 1 -0.42 27.46 -75.55
CA MET A 1 -1.50 26.68 -76.18
C MET A 1 -2.56 26.48 -75.09
N ALA A 2 -3.75 27.09 -75.16
CA ALA A 2 -4.87 26.73 -76.06
C ALA A 2 -5.43 25.33 -75.69
N THR A 3 -6.73 25.12 -75.41
CA THR A 3 -7.95 25.86 -75.83
C THR A 3 -9.06 25.92 -74.77
N ALA A 4 -10.01 26.86 -74.90
CA ALA A 4 -11.36 26.79 -74.29
C ALA A 4 -12.37 26.17 -75.30
N PRO A 5 -13.64 25.85 -74.91
CA PRO A 5 -14.73 26.83 -75.13
C PRO A 5 -15.97 26.74 -74.19
N ALA A 6 -16.87 27.74 -74.32
CA ALA A 6 -18.34 27.84 -74.07
C ALA A 6 -19.02 27.09 -72.88
N ALA A 7 -19.94 27.63 -72.05
CA ALA A 7 -20.81 28.83 -72.02
C ALA A 7 -22.25 28.72 -72.60
N SER A 8 -23.25 28.52 -71.72
CA SER A 8 -24.71 28.82 -71.87
C SER A 8 -25.47 28.47 -70.57
N SER A 9 -26.68 28.94 -70.23
CA SER A 9 -27.31 30.27 -70.37
C SER A 9 -28.60 30.36 -69.52
N SER A 10 -28.74 31.42 -68.73
CA SER A 10 -30.00 32.07 -68.25
C SER A 10 -31.25 31.26 -67.80
N ALA A 11 -31.67 31.47 -66.54
CA ALA A 11 -33.08 31.67 -66.15
C ALA A 11 -33.16 32.50 -64.84
N ARG A 12 -34.15 33.40 -64.69
CA ARG A 12 -34.25 34.30 -63.50
C ARG A 12 -35.67 34.85 -63.27
N ALA A 13 -36.37 34.39 -62.24
CA ALA A 13 -37.54 35.02 -61.62
C ALA A 13 -37.55 34.67 -60.12
N ARG A 14 -37.52 35.59 -59.14
CA ARG A 14 -38.38 36.74 -58.76
C ARG A 14 -39.62 36.35 -57.92
N VAL A 15 -39.54 36.69 -56.62
CA VAL A 15 -40.66 37.22 -55.77
C VAL A 15 -41.74 36.16 -55.41
N SER A 16 -42.35 36.09 -54.21
CA SER A 16 -42.52 37.03 -53.08
C SER A 16 -42.62 36.32 -51.72
N SER A 17 -42.37 37.04 -50.62
CA SER A 17 -42.89 36.75 -49.27
C SER A 17 -44.29 37.34 -49.07
N PRO A 18 -45.05 36.89 -48.05
CA PRO A 18 -45.29 37.81 -46.92
C PRO A 18 -45.34 37.13 -45.53
N THR A 19 -45.46 37.96 -44.48
CA THR A 19 -45.57 37.62 -43.05
C THR A 19 -47.02 37.79 -42.51
N ALA A 20 -47.24 37.59 -41.20
CA ALA A 20 -48.47 37.75 -40.38
C ALA A 20 -49.33 36.47 -40.22
N SER A 21 -50.06 36.23 -39.12
CA SER A 21 -50.14 36.85 -37.77
C SER A 21 -50.88 35.94 -36.77
N CYS A 22 -50.87 36.30 -35.47
CA CYS A 22 -51.66 35.63 -34.41
C CYS A 22 -53.20 35.73 -34.62
N PRO A 23 -53.98 34.96 -33.86
CA PRO A 23 -54.81 35.61 -32.82
C PRO A 23 -54.78 34.92 -31.44
N CYS A 24 -55.38 35.57 -30.44
CA CYS A 24 -55.46 35.11 -29.04
C CYS A 24 -56.90 34.72 -28.62
N ALA A 25 -57.04 34.39 -27.32
CA ALA A 25 -58.28 34.08 -26.57
C ALA A 25 -58.75 32.61 -26.64
N ARG A 26 -59.44 32.05 -25.64
CA ARG A 26 -60.02 32.67 -24.42
C ARG A 26 -60.08 31.66 -23.26
N ALA A 27 -59.97 32.13 -22.02
CA ALA A 27 -60.27 31.32 -20.83
C ALA A 27 -61.79 31.28 -20.55
N PRO A 28 -62.23 30.34 -19.70
CA PRO A 28 -63.11 30.70 -18.59
C PRO A 28 -62.53 30.25 -17.24
N ALA A 29 -62.99 30.89 -16.16
CA ALA A 29 -62.70 30.51 -14.78
C ALA A 29 -64.01 30.30 -14.02
N ASN A 30 -64.01 29.42 -13.01
CA ASN A 30 -64.62 29.65 -11.69
C ASN A 30 -64.31 28.48 -10.74
N ALA A 31 -64.30 28.77 -9.44
CA ALA A 31 -64.08 27.81 -8.35
C ALA A 31 -65.44 27.27 -7.79
N PRO A 32 -65.45 26.44 -6.74
CA PRO A 32 -65.19 26.95 -5.39
C PRO A 32 -64.33 26.06 -4.46
N LEU A 33 -63.88 26.66 -3.36
CA LEU A 33 -63.45 25.96 -2.14
C LEU A 33 -64.65 25.31 -1.42
N PRO A 34 -64.40 24.46 -0.42
CA PRO A 34 -64.85 24.83 0.92
C PRO A 34 -63.70 24.90 1.93
N ALA A 35 -63.89 25.66 3.01
CA ALA A 35 -62.88 25.90 4.03
C ALA A 35 -63.23 25.23 5.37
N ALA A 36 -62.16 24.81 6.06
CA ALA A 36 -61.95 24.85 7.50
C ALA A 36 -62.91 24.13 8.48
N THR A 37 -62.31 23.33 9.35
CA THR A 37 -62.68 23.32 10.78
C THR A 37 -61.42 23.16 11.64
N THR A 38 -61.31 23.95 12.70
CA THR A 38 -60.22 23.91 13.68
C THR A 38 -60.49 22.86 14.77
N ALA A 39 -59.45 22.16 15.23
CA ALA A 39 -59.51 21.34 16.45
C ALA A 39 -58.18 21.40 17.23
N THR A 40 -58.03 22.43 18.06
CA THR A 40 -57.02 22.46 19.12
C THR A 40 -57.41 21.52 20.26
N ALA A 41 -56.49 20.66 20.70
CA ALA A 41 -56.63 19.92 21.96
C ALA A 41 -55.27 19.83 22.67
N ALA A 42 -55.09 20.64 23.72
CA ALA A 42 -53.91 20.59 24.59
C ALA A 42 -54.36 20.34 26.04
N PHE A 43 -54.05 19.16 26.55
CA PHE A 43 -54.04 18.80 27.98
C PHE A 43 -52.97 17.73 28.20
N GLY A 44 -52.29 17.66 29.35
CA GLY A 44 -52.40 18.56 30.49
C GLY A 44 -52.12 17.89 31.84
N VAL A 45 -50.88 17.42 32.03
CA VAL A 45 -50.20 17.15 33.32
C VAL A 45 -50.98 16.45 34.44
N THR A 46 -50.54 15.24 34.81
CA THR A 46 -50.49 14.80 36.22
C THR A 46 -49.15 14.11 36.52
N SER A 47 -48.75 14.06 37.80
CA SER A 47 -47.39 13.68 38.24
C SER A 47 -47.42 12.90 39.55
N SER A 48 -46.68 11.78 39.60
CA SER A 48 -46.22 11.07 40.81
C SER A 48 -45.29 9.92 40.37
N SER A 49 -43.96 9.93 40.53
CA SER A 49 -43.13 9.99 41.75
C SER A 49 -42.88 8.62 42.40
N LEU A 50 -41.59 8.24 42.48
CA LEU A 50 -40.96 7.37 43.50
C LEU A 50 -41.49 5.93 43.70
N LEU A 51 -40.61 4.94 43.54
CA LEU A 51 -39.99 4.27 44.71
C LEU A 51 -38.77 3.41 44.33
N ARG A 52 -38.03 2.95 45.34
CA ARG A 52 -36.71 2.29 45.23
C ARG A 52 -36.60 1.17 46.28
N GLN A 53 -36.39 -0.07 45.84
CA GLN A 53 -35.91 -1.24 46.59
C GLN A 53 -35.21 -2.14 45.54
N GLU A 54 -33.96 -2.60 45.66
CA GLU A 54 -33.19 -3.18 46.76
C GLU A 54 -33.73 -4.50 47.31
N SER A 55 -33.00 -5.58 47.03
CA SER A 55 -33.04 -6.86 47.74
C SER A 55 -31.61 -7.37 47.97
N LYS A 56 -31.24 -7.58 49.24
CA LYS A 56 -30.01 -8.30 49.65
C LYS A 56 -30.29 -9.81 49.72
N PRO A 57 -29.26 -10.66 49.75
CA PRO A 57 -28.62 -11.05 51.03
C PRO A 57 -27.09 -10.83 51.00
N GLY A 58 -26.34 -10.95 52.10
CA GLY A 58 -26.65 -11.20 53.51
C GLY A 58 -25.34 -11.36 54.30
N ASN A 59 -25.25 -10.86 55.54
CA ASN A 59 -23.99 -10.87 56.32
C ASN A 59 -23.76 -12.18 57.07
N THR A 60 -22.48 -12.57 57.20
CA THR A 60 -21.94 -13.19 58.42
C THR A 60 -20.53 -12.64 58.69
N GLU A 61 -20.43 -11.88 59.78
CA GLU A 61 -19.25 -11.41 60.51
C GLU A 61 -18.18 -12.51 60.82
N ASP A 62 -16.89 -12.21 61.03
CA ASP A 62 -16.07 -11.01 60.65
C ASP A 62 -14.58 -11.39 60.28
N ASP A 63 -13.44 -11.14 60.96
CA ASP A 63 -13.11 -10.47 62.24
C ASP A 63 -11.67 -9.86 62.28
N GLU A 64 -11.49 -8.91 63.22
CA GLU A 64 -10.38 -8.10 63.75
C GLU A 64 -8.95 -7.89 63.14
N THR A 65 -8.45 -6.67 63.41
CA THR A 65 -7.04 -6.19 63.57
C THR A 65 -6.14 -5.77 62.38
N LYS A 66 -6.17 -4.45 62.12
CA LYS A 66 -5.02 -3.50 62.00
C LYS A 66 -3.62 -4.05 61.62
N THR A 67 -3.06 -3.57 60.50
CA THR A 67 -1.96 -2.56 60.48
C THR A 67 -1.44 -2.24 59.05
N GLY A 68 -0.84 -1.05 58.89
CA GLY A 68 0.15 -0.78 57.83
C GLY A 68 -0.36 -0.07 56.56
N ARG A 69 -0.04 1.23 56.42
CA ARG A 69 -0.14 1.94 55.12
C ARG A 69 0.77 1.27 54.09
N ARG A 70 0.22 0.70 53.02
CA ARG A 70 0.96 0.37 51.79
C ARG A 70 0.46 1.22 50.63
N ARG A 71 1.39 1.80 49.86
CA ARG A 71 1.08 2.49 48.60
C ARG A 71 0.43 1.48 47.65
N PRO A 72 -0.56 1.86 46.81
CA PRO A 72 -1.11 0.97 45.80
C PRO A 72 0.03 0.45 44.90
N GLN A 73 0.21 -0.86 44.91
CA GLN A 73 1.34 -1.52 44.29
C GLN A 73 1.15 -1.46 42.76
N GLN A 74 2.01 -0.70 42.06
CA GLN A 74 1.90 -0.52 40.61
C GLN A 74 1.80 -1.88 39.91
N GLN A 75 0.62 -2.14 39.34
CA GLN A 75 0.31 -3.39 38.67
C GLN A 75 1.21 -3.51 37.43
N ARG A 76 2.08 -4.52 37.39
CA ARG A 76 3.05 -4.69 36.31
C ARG A 76 2.34 -5.08 35.00
N CYS A 77 1.97 -4.07 34.22
CA CYS A 77 1.56 -4.25 32.83
C CYS A 77 2.67 -4.98 32.06
N ASN A 78 2.35 -6.16 31.53
CA ASN A 78 3.29 -7.04 30.82
C ASN A 78 3.02 -6.95 29.32
N TYR A 79 3.76 -6.10 28.64
CA TYR A 79 3.59 -5.75 27.22
C TYR A 79 4.21 -6.82 26.29
N SER A 80 3.51 -7.17 25.20
CA SER A 80 4.01 -8.08 24.15
C SER A 80 5.21 -7.49 23.40
N VAL A 81 5.99 -8.31 22.67
CA VAL A 81 7.06 -7.78 21.80
C VAL A 81 6.46 -6.92 20.70
N LYS A 82 5.31 -7.33 20.13
CA LYS A 82 4.57 -6.50 19.15
C LYS A 82 4.33 -5.08 19.67
N LYS A 83 3.69 -4.96 20.84
CA LYS A 83 3.34 -3.66 21.42
C LYS A 83 4.61 -2.85 21.77
N LYS A 84 5.71 -3.49 22.18
CA LYS A 84 6.99 -2.78 22.36
C LYS A 84 7.53 -2.22 21.03
N ARG A 85 7.55 -3.00 19.94
CA ARG A 85 7.98 -2.54 18.61
C ARG A 85 7.13 -1.37 18.09
N GLU A 86 5.81 -1.47 18.22
CA GLU A 86 4.84 -0.42 17.88
C GLU A 86 5.16 0.89 18.64
N LEU A 87 5.39 0.79 19.96
CA LEU A 87 5.62 1.94 20.83
C LEU A 87 7.01 2.56 20.68
N ILE A 88 8.04 1.78 20.35
CA ILE A 88 9.38 2.31 20.02
C ILE A 88 9.30 3.14 18.74
N ALA A 89 8.71 2.59 17.68
CA ALA A 89 8.54 3.29 16.42
C ALA A 89 7.71 4.58 16.60
N LEU A 90 6.61 4.50 17.35
CA LEU A 90 5.80 5.67 17.68
C LEU A 90 6.58 6.70 18.51
N ALA A 91 7.47 6.28 19.42
CA ALA A 91 8.28 7.18 20.24
C ALA A 91 9.45 7.82 19.50
N GLN A 92 9.92 7.21 18.41
CA GLN A 92 10.90 7.80 17.48
C GLN A 92 10.27 8.89 16.61
N VAL A 93 8.96 8.83 16.34
CA VAL A 93 8.23 9.81 15.51
C VAL A 93 7.55 10.90 16.35
N ALA A 94 6.82 10.54 17.41
CA ALA A 94 6.03 11.46 18.24
C ALA A 94 6.72 11.85 19.57
N GLY A 95 7.91 11.30 19.85
CA GLY A 95 8.68 11.60 21.06
C GLY A 95 8.22 10.87 22.32
N VAL A 96 9.20 10.45 23.12
CA VAL A 96 9.00 9.63 24.34
C VAL A 96 8.09 10.30 25.39
N ARG A 97 8.04 11.65 25.43
CA ARG A 97 7.22 12.37 26.41
C ARG A 97 5.73 12.15 26.14
N GLU A 98 5.34 12.07 24.87
CA GLU A 98 3.95 12.06 24.41
C GLU A 98 3.38 10.64 24.28
N VAL A 99 4.13 9.69 23.71
CA VAL A 99 3.69 8.29 23.64
C VAL A 99 3.39 7.73 25.05
N CYS A 100 4.18 8.11 26.05
CA CYS A 100 3.91 7.77 27.44
C CYS A 100 2.65 8.45 28.04
N ARG A 101 2.20 9.59 27.49
CA ARG A 101 0.93 10.23 27.87
C ARG A 101 -0.24 9.50 27.23
N MET A 102 -0.17 9.24 25.92
CA MET A 102 -1.23 8.57 25.15
C MET A 102 -1.50 7.13 25.60
N GLU A 103 -0.44 6.35 25.86
CA GLU A 103 -0.55 4.90 26.09
C GLU A 103 -0.52 4.51 27.58
N GLY A 104 -0.44 5.49 28.49
CA GLY A 104 -0.40 5.26 29.94
C GLY A 104 0.90 4.61 30.46
N ILE A 105 1.98 4.63 29.69
CA ILE A 105 3.21 3.88 29.95
C ILE A 105 4.21 4.74 30.72
N PRO A 106 4.79 4.28 31.84
CA PRO A 106 5.81 5.05 32.57
C PRO A 106 7.02 5.39 31.69
N ARG A 107 7.44 6.67 31.67
CA ARG A 107 8.53 7.16 30.81
C ARG A 107 9.86 6.41 30.96
N ARG A 108 10.15 5.90 32.16
CA ARG A 108 11.31 5.02 32.41
C ARG A 108 11.24 3.69 31.65
N THR A 109 10.04 3.13 31.49
CA THR A 109 9.80 1.86 30.79
C THR A 109 10.01 2.01 29.29
N LEU A 110 9.47 3.07 28.69
CA LEU A 110 9.61 3.30 27.25
C LEU A 110 11.04 3.71 26.85
N ARG A 111 11.74 4.50 27.67
CA ARG A 111 13.19 4.75 27.49
C ARG A 111 13.99 3.45 27.48
N HIS A 112 13.81 2.58 28.47
CA HIS A 112 14.48 1.27 28.52
C HIS A 112 14.20 0.40 27.28
N TRP A 113 13.06 0.58 26.59
CA TRP A 113 12.79 -0.10 25.32
C TRP A 113 13.38 0.59 24.09
N LEU A 114 13.67 1.89 24.15
CA LEU A 114 14.50 2.58 23.15
C LEU A 114 15.98 2.19 23.34
N ASP A 115 16.45 2.11 24.59
CA ASP A 115 17.80 1.66 24.95
C ASP A 115 18.05 0.18 24.55
N ASP A 116 17.01 -0.66 24.59
CA ASP A 116 17.02 -2.05 24.10
C ASP A 116 16.42 -2.22 22.69
N ALA A 117 16.19 -1.14 21.92
CA ALA A 117 15.38 -1.19 20.69
C ALA A 117 15.88 -2.24 19.69
N GLU A 118 17.19 -2.30 19.45
CA GLU A 118 17.82 -3.28 18.56
C GLU A 118 17.50 -4.73 18.98
N LYS A 119 17.50 -5.02 20.30
CA LYS A 119 17.18 -6.34 20.88
C LYS A 119 15.68 -6.65 20.85
N ILE A 120 14.84 -5.62 20.74
CA ILE A 120 13.38 -5.73 20.61
C ILE A 120 12.97 -5.92 19.14
N TYR A 121 13.69 -5.32 18.20
CA TYR A 121 13.51 -5.57 16.76
C TYR A 121 14.10 -6.91 16.33
N SER A 122 15.33 -7.27 16.74
CA SER A 122 15.98 -8.56 16.41
C SER A 122 15.41 -9.80 17.14
N PHE A 123 14.33 -9.67 17.92
CA PHE A 123 13.72 -10.81 18.59
C PHE A 123 12.90 -11.71 17.64
N GLU A 124 13.42 -12.89 17.32
CA GLU A 124 12.82 -13.85 16.38
C GLU A 124 11.71 -14.76 17.00
N GLY A 125 11.33 -14.56 18.25
CA GLY A 125 10.28 -15.37 18.90
C GLY A 125 8.86 -14.83 18.70
N PRO A 126 7.82 -15.58 19.13
CA PRO A 126 6.42 -15.20 18.92
C PRO A 126 6.08 -13.81 19.47
N GLU A 127 5.48 -12.95 18.65
CA GLU A 127 5.30 -11.53 18.98
C GLU A 127 4.42 -11.27 20.22
N SER A 128 3.52 -12.22 20.53
CA SER A 128 2.65 -12.20 21.72
C SER A 128 3.41 -12.35 23.04
N ARG A 129 4.67 -12.81 23.00
CA ARG A 129 5.50 -13.05 24.18
C ARG A 129 5.78 -11.75 24.94
N LYS A 130 5.60 -11.76 26.26
CA LYS A 130 5.65 -10.54 27.08
C LYS A 130 7.05 -10.17 27.61
N SER A 131 8.03 -11.05 27.41
CA SER A 131 9.45 -10.83 27.70
C SER A 131 10.32 -11.48 26.64
N ILE A 132 11.33 -10.74 26.19
CA ILE A 132 12.36 -11.18 25.22
C ILE A 132 13.36 -12.15 25.86
N GLY A 133 13.45 -12.12 27.20
CA GLY A 133 14.37 -12.94 27.98
C GLY A 133 15.73 -12.27 28.18
N ARG A 134 16.43 -12.71 29.23
CA ARG A 134 17.89 -12.60 29.27
C ARG A 134 18.46 -13.67 28.33
N SER A 135 19.72 -13.49 27.91
CA SER A 135 20.51 -14.45 27.13
C SER A 135 20.27 -15.90 27.53
N GLY A 136 20.24 -16.80 26.54
CA GLY A 136 19.82 -18.21 26.64
C GLY A 136 19.98 -18.84 28.03
N ARG A 137 18.87 -19.25 28.63
CA ARG A 137 18.86 -20.01 29.88
C ARG A 137 19.57 -21.33 29.63
N ARG A 138 20.84 -21.43 30.04
CA ARG A 138 21.72 -22.60 29.83
C ARG A 138 20.94 -23.90 29.97
N GLU A 139 21.17 -24.83 29.04
CA GLU A 139 20.81 -26.22 29.26
C GLU A 139 21.49 -26.68 30.54
N LEU A 140 20.69 -27.07 31.54
CA LEU A 140 21.20 -27.43 32.86
C LEU A 140 21.99 -28.75 32.81
N LEU A 141 21.67 -29.57 31.80
CA LEU A 141 22.34 -30.79 31.39
C LEU A 141 23.40 -30.39 30.33
N PRO A 142 24.71 -30.34 30.65
CA PRO A 142 25.73 -29.91 29.70
C PRO A 142 25.92 -30.88 28.51
N PHE A 143 25.49 -32.13 28.69
CA PHE A 143 25.45 -33.24 27.72
C PHE A 143 24.12 -33.32 26.95
N GLY A 144 23.37 -32.21 26.83
CA GLY A 144 22.03 -32.20 26.23
C GLY A 144 21.95 -32.82 24.82
N ARG A 145 23.01 -32.68 24.00
CA ARG A 145 23.07 -33.30 22.65
C ARG A 145 23.20 -34.82 22.70
N GLU A 146 24.02 -35.38 23.58
CA GLU A 146 24.16 -36.84 23.77
C GLU A 146 22.83 -37.45 24.25
N LEU A 147 22.17 -36.80 25.21
CA LEU A 147 20.86 -37.23 25.71
C LEU A 147 19.75 -37.11 24.66
N SER A 148 19.84 -36.15 23.73
CA SER A 148 18.92 -36.04 22.59
C SER A 148 19.16 -37.14 21.54
N ALA A 149 20.42 -37.52 21.29
CA ALA A 149 20.76 -38.61 20.39
C ALA A 149 20.22 -39.94 20.92
N PHE A 150 20.50 -40.27 22.18
CA PHE A 150 19.93 -41.45 22.86
C PHE A 150 18.40 -41.52 22.77
N LEU A 151 17.70 -40.38 22.90
CA LEU A 151 16.24 -40.29 22.75
C LEU A 151 15.74 -40.48 21.31
N MET A 152 16.53 -40.12 20.30
CA MET A 152 16.21 -40.38 18.89
C MET A 152 16.50 -41.84 18.52
N ASP A 153 17.65 -42.38 18.91
CA ASP A 153 18.09 -43.73 18.56
C ASP A 153 17.13 -44.79 19.08
N GLY A 154 16.78 -44.74 20.38
CA GLY A 154 15.80 -45.68 20.93
C GLY A 154 14.38 -45.49 20.37
N ARG A 155 14.03 -44.29 19.86
CA ARG A 155 12.78 -44.07 19.12
C ARG A 155 12.84 -44.67 17.71
N HIS A 156 14.00 -44.69 17.07
CA HIS A 156 14.24 -45.36 15.79
C HIS A 156 14.15 -46.89 15.96
N ASP A 157 14.65 -47.42 17.09
CA ASP A 157 14.48 -48.83 17.50
C ASP A 157 13.03 -49.18 17.94
N GLY A 158 12.09 -48.24 17.89
CA GLY A 158 10.69 -48.46 18.29
C GLY A 158 10.45 -48.60 19.81
N ARG A 159 11.40 -48.19 20.65
CA ARG A 159 11.31 -48.29 22.12
C ARG A 159 10.63 -47.05 22.72
N GLU A 160 9.68 -47.27 23.63
CA GLU A 160 8.99 -46.17 24.34
C GLU A 160 9.87 -45.56 25.44
N LEU A 161 10.72 -44.62 25.05
CA LEU A 161 11.57 -43.87 25.96
C LEU A 161 10.78 -42.84 26.77
N THR A 162 11.15 -42.69 28.04
CA THR A 162 10.46 -41.85 29.03
C THR A 162 11.45 -41.06 29.87
N SER A 163 10.98 -40.10 30.67
CA SER A 163 11.83 -39.35 31.61
C SER A 163 12.58 -40.25 32.60
N SER A 164 12.06 -41.45 32.90
CA SER A 164 12.76 -42.44 33.74
C SER A 164 13.96 -43.06 33.02
N HIS A 165 13.85 -43.36 31.73
CA HIS A 165 14.97 -43.86 30.92
C HIS A 165 16.09 -42.83 30.81
N MET A 166 15.76 -41.53 30.70
CA MET A 166 16.75 -40.45 30.75
C MET A 166 17.47 -40.36 32.11
N ILE A 167 16.75 -40.59 33.22
CA ILE A 167 17.36 -40.64 34.55
C ILE A 167 18.31 -41.84 34.67
N GLY A 168 17.97 -42.97 34.05
CA GLY A 168 18.89 -44.11 33.89
C GLY A 168 20.16 -43.72 33.15
N TYR A 169 20.03 -43.18 31.94
CA TYR A 169 21.16 -42.71 31.11
C TYR A 169 22.07 -41.70 31.85
N ILE A 170 21.48 -40.74 32.58
CA ILE A 170 22.22 -39.75 33.37
C ILE A 170 22.98 -40.40 34.54
N ARG A 171 22.42 -41.43 35.18
CA ARG A 171 23.13 -42.22 36.21
C ARG A 171 24.25 -43.07 35.61
N GLU A 172 24.03 -43.67 34.45
CA GLU A 172 24.98 -44.59 33.83
C GLU A 172 26.19 -43.88 33.20
N HIS A 173 25.97 -42.76 32.50
CA HIS A 173 27.01 -42.07 31.74
C HIS A 173 27.47 -40.73 32.35
N HIS A 174 26.72 -40.16 33.29
CA HIS A 174 26.98 -38.81 33.82
C HIS A 174 26.91 -38.71 35.36
N GLN A 175 27.13 -39.83 36.09
CA GLN A 175 27.08 -39.88 37.56
C GLN A 175 27.82 -38.73 38.27
N PRO A 176 29.07 -38.34 37.89
CA PRO A 176 29.77 -37.25 38.58
C PRO A 176 29.12 -35.86 38.42
N TRP A 177 28.35 -35.64 37.34
CA TRP A 177 27.50 -34.46 37.21
C TRP A 177 26.24 -34.59 38.07
N LEU A 178 25.65 -35.79 38.13
CA LEU A 178 24.44 -36.06 38.90
C LEU A 178 24.67 -35.87 40.41
N ASP A 179 25.76 -36.41 40.95
CA ASP A 179 26.13 -36.26 42.36
C ASP A 179 26.29 -34.79 42.73
N LYS A 180 27.01 -34.03 41.90
CA LYS A 180 27.18 -32.57 42.06
C LYS A 180 25.86 -31.81 41.93
N TYR A 181 24.96 -32.23 41.03
CA TYR A 181 23.63 -31.64 40.88
C TYR A 181 22.72 -31.93 42.08
N LEU A 182 22.85 -33.10 42.72
CA LEU A 182 22.05 -33.49 43.88
C LEU A 182 22.59 -32.91 45.20
N ALA A 183 23.90 -32.66 45.32
CA ALA A 183 24.51 -32.06 46.52
C ALA A 183 23.87 -30.70 46.92
N ASP A 184 23.54 -29.85 45.94
CA ASP A 184 22.86 -28.56 46.16
C ASP A 184 21.33 -28.68 46.40
N LYS A 185 20.84 -29.78 47.00
CA LYS A 185 19.39 -30.05 47.17
C LYS A 185 19.05 -30.35 48.64
N LYS A 186 17.88 -29.87 49.08
CA LYS A 186 17.48 -29.87 50.49
C LYS A 186 17.26 -31.26 51.10
N SER A 187 17.00 -32.28 50.28
CA SER A 187 16.87 -33.68 50.67
C SER A 187 17.01 -34.58 49.43
N PRO A 188 17.25 -35.90 49.59
CA PRO A 188 17.32 -36.83 48.46
C PRO A 188 16.05 -36.86 47.61
N GLU A 189 14.86 -36.86 48.23
CA GLU A 189 13.57 -36.87 47.52
C GLU A 189 13.34 -35.54 46.79
N SER A 190 13.73 -34.41 47.42
CA SER A 190 13.70 -33.09 46.79
C SER A 190 14.61 -33.02 45.56
N GLY A 191 15.79 -33.64 45.63
CA GLY A 191 16.74 -33.77 44.53
C GLY A 191 16.23 -34.64 43.40
N GLN A 192 15.76 -35.86 43.69
CA GLN A 192 15.19 -36.78 42.70
C GLN A 192 13.95 -36.17 42.02
N ALA A 193 13.04 -35.53 42.77
CA ALA A 193 11.89 -34.84 42.19
C ALA A 193 12.30 -33.61 41.34
N ALA A 194 13.40 -32.92 41.69
CA ALA A 194 13.97 -31.85 40.86
C ALA A 194 14.63 -32.39 39.57
N LEU A 195 15.22 -33.58 39.60
CA LEU A 195 15.76 -34.28 38.43
C LEU A 195 14.64 -34.73 37.49
N THR A 196 13.58 -35.38 37.99
CA THR A 196 12.44 -35.80 37.15
C THR A 196 11.80 -34.61 36.44
N ARG A 197 11.59 -33.48 37.14
CA ARG A 197 11.08 -32.24 36.54
C ARG A 197 12.06 -31.57 35.57
N LEU A 198 13.37 -31.86 35.64
CA LEU A 198 14.36 -31.39 34.68
C LEU A 198 14.29 -32.23 33.39
N CYS A 199 14.28 -33.55 33.51
CA CYS A 199 14.16 -34.47 32.37
C CYS A 199 12.80 -34.31 31.65
N GLN A 200 11.69 -34.20 32.38
CA GLN A 200 10.37 -33.99 31.78
C GLN A 200 10.30 -32.68 30.96
N ARG A 201 10.86 -31.58 31.48
CA ARG A 201 10.99 -30.30 30.76
C ARG A 201 11.98 -30.28 29.60
N PHE A 202 12.74 -31.36 29.45
CA PHE A 202 13.62 -31.62 28.31
C PHE A 202 12.83 -32.41 27.25
N VAL A 203 12.15 -33.50 27.63
CA VAL A 203 11.17 -34.23 26.77
C VAL A 203 10.16 -33.26 26.13
N GLU A 204 9.54 -32.38 26.93
CA GLU A 204 8.61 -31.35 26.48
C GLU A 204 9.23 -30.37 25.47
N ARG A 205 10.49 -29.95 25.67
CA ARG A 205 11.16 -28.95 24.83
C ARG A 205 11.61 -29.51 23.49
N HIS A 206 12.07 -30.77 23.47
CA HIS A 206 12.60 -31.42 22.29
C HIS A 206 11.56 -32.30 21.57
N GLY A 207 10.26 -32.13 21.88
CA GLY A 207 9.15 -32.72 21.11
C GLY A 207 8.89 -34.22 21.35
N PHE A 208 9.37 -34.77 22.46
CA PHE A 208 9.28 -36.21 22.77
C PHE A 208 8.03 -36.62 23.57
N THR A 209 7.02 -35.75 23.70
CA THR A 209 5.76 -36.06 24.41
C THR A 209 4.74 -36.73 23.49
N GLN A 210 4.29 -37.94 23.83
CA GLN A 210 3.17 -38.59 23.15
C GLN A 210 1.82 -37.92 23.47
N THR A 211 0.96 -37.77 22.47
CA THR A 211 -0.48 -37.55 22.65
C THR A 211 -1.19 -38.86 22.95
N SER A 212 -1.67 -39.04 24.18
CA SER A 212 -2.41 -40.25 24.56
C SER A 212 -3.79 -40.31 23.89
N THR A 213 -4.00 -41.31 23.03
CA THR A 213 -5.29 -41.61 22.41
C THR A 213 -6.26 -42.24 23.40
N THR A 214 -7.50 -41.77 23.43
CA THR A 214 -8.52 -42.23 24.40
C THR A 214 -9.08 -43.61 24.08
N ILE A 215 -8.70 -44.63 24.86
CA ILE A 215 -9.37 -45.95 24.88
C ILE A 215 -9.80 -46.28 26.33
N ARG A 216 -10.87 -47.07 26.47
CA ARG A 216 -11.60 -47.32 27.73
C ARG A 216 -11.10 -48.58 28.45
N GLY A 217 -11.09 -48.57 29.78
CA GLY A 217 -11.52 -49.74 30.57
C GLY A 217 -10.56 -50.32 31.63
N ARG A 218 -10.91 -50.05 32.91
CA ARG A 218 -10.83 -50.92 34.12
C ARG A 218 -9.53 -51.64 34.56
N ASP A 219 -9.26 -51.46 35.85
CA ASP A 219 -8.84 -52.42 36.90
C ASP A 219 -7.49 -53.16 36.79
N ALA A 220 -6.51 -52.79 37.64
CA ALA A 220 -6.00 -53.60 38.78
C ALA A 220 -4.60 -53.17 39.29
N GLY A 221 -4.34 -53.37 40.61
CA GLY A 221 -3.00 -53.32 41.25
C GLY A 221 -2.53 -51.92 41.75
N VAL A 222 -1.87 -51.71 42.91
CA VAL A 222 -0.96 -52.51 43.79
C VAL A 222 0.43 -52.69 43.15
N GLU A 223 1.58 -52.27 43.74
CA GLU A 223 1.85 -51.67 45.07
C GLU A 223 3.07 -50.71 45.05
N THR A 224 3.50 -50.20 46.22
CA THR A 224 4.67 -49.32 46.43
C THR A 224 5.94 -50.08 46.76
N GLU A 225 7.13 -49.52 46.47
CA GLU A 225 8.21 -49.50 47.48
C GLU A 225 9.28 -48.41 47.24
N THR A 226 10.08 -48.14 48.28
CA THR A 226 11.09 -47.07 48.36
C THR A 226 12.42 -47.59 48.89
N ALA A 227 13.54 -47.13 48.36
CA ALA A 227 14.87 -47.38 48.93
C ALA A 227 15.73 -46.11 48.96
N ASN A 228 16.33 -45.83 50.12
CA ASN A 228 17.35 -44.80 50.32
C ASN A 228 18.74 -45.34 49.94
N LEU A 229 19.67 -44.43 49.65
CA LEU A 229 21.06 -44.44 50.14
C LEU A 229 21.75 -43.11 49.75
N GLY A 230 22.80 -42.74 50.48
CA GLY A 230 23.62 -41.56 50.20
C GLY A 230 24.98 -41.67 50.89
N VAL A 231 25.94 -40.81 50.53
CA VAL A 231 27.24 -40.61 51.23
C VAL A 231 27.87 -39.29 50.73
N GLU A 232 29.01 -38.89 51.32
CA GLU A 232 29.46 -37.50 51.45
C GLU A 232 30.85 -37.16 50.83
N PHE A 233 31.10 -35.84 50.76
CA PHE A 233 32.39 -35.14 50.99
C PHE A 233 33.42 -34.83 49.88
N ARG A 234 33.53 -33.50 49.63
CA ARG A 234 34.74 -32.65 49.80
C ARG A 234 35.82 -32.60 48.69
N VAL A 235 36.27 -31.37 48.44
CA VAL A 235 37.38 -30.98 47.55
C VAL A 235 38.38 -30.10 48.33
N LYS A 236 39.65 -30.03 47.87
CA LYS A 236 40.69 -29.10 48.34
C LYS A 236 41.13 -28.14 47.21
N THR A 237 41.74 -27.03 47.58
CA THR A 237 42.21 -25.92 46.71
C THR A 237 43.54 -25.37 47.21
N GLU A 238 44.42 -24.91 46.31
CA GLU A 238 45.61 -24.05 46.54
C GLU A 238 45.98 -23.46 45.12
N THR A 239 45.91 -22.14 44.85
CA THR A 239 46.91 -21.03 44.98
C THR A 239 48.03 -21.02 43.90
N GLU A 240 48.76 -19.94 43.51
CA GLU A 240 48.97 -18.48 43.83
C GLU A 240 49.05 -17.69 42.46
N VAL A 241 48.92 -16.35 42.21
CA VAL A 241 49.25 -15.02 42.84
C VAL A 241 50.67 -14.48 42.45
N ASP A 242 50.92 -13.29 41.85
CA ASP A 242 50.06 -12.26 41.20
C ASP A 242 50.62 -11.69 39.83
N GLU A 243 51.17 -10.48 39.53
CA GLU A 243 51.44 -9.17 40.18
C GLU A 243 51.86 -8.03 39.16
N ASP A 244 51.47 -6.74 39.37
CA ASP A 244 52.00 -5.39 38.90
C ASP A 244 52.37 -5.02 37.41
N CYS A 245 52.32 -3.75 36.89
CA CYS A 245 51.76 -2.43 37.32
C CYS A 245 51.72 -1.34 36.18
N LYS A 246 51.03 -0.19 36.45
CA LYS A 246 51.19 1.21 35.92
C LYS A 246 50.50 1.74 34.63
N ASP A 247 50.38 3.07 34.58
CA ASP A 247 49.37 3.92 33.89
C ASP A 247 49.87 4.72 32.66
N THR A 248 48.93 5.25 31.84
CA THR A 248 48.91 6.67 31.37
C THR A 248 47.62 7.03 30.58
N GLU A 249 47.29 8.33 30.50
CA GLU A 249 46.08 8.87 29.81
C GLU A 249 46.30 9.24 28.33
N SER A 250 45.22 9.33 27.55
CA SER A 250 45.10 10.28 26.42
C SER A 250 43.63 10.60 26.10
N VAL A 251 43.38 11.72 25.39
CA VAL A 251 42.08 12.41 25.35
C VAL A 251 41.47 12.48 23.93
N ALA A 252 40.15 12.33 23.82
CA ALA A 252 39.37 12.57 22.60
C ALA A 252 38.76 13.99 22.57
N PRO A 253 38.65 14.66 21.40
CA PRO A 253 38.20 16.04 21.30
C PRO A 253 36.68 16.21 21.44
N LYS A 254 36.26 17.33 22.03
CA LYS A 254 34.86 17.80 22.03
C LYS A 254 34.52 18.52 20.73
N VAL A 255 33.31 18.32 20.22
CA VAL A 255 32.59 19.33 19.43
C VAL A 255 31.63 20.03 20.37
N ALA A 256 31.53 21.37 20.29
CA ALA A 256 30.65 22.15 21.15
C ALA A 256 29.26 22.32 20.52
N CYS A 257 28.23 22.26 21.36
CA CYS A 257 26.93 22.85 21.06
C CYS A 257 26.85 24.19 21.79
N ASP A 258 26.45 25.26 21.10
CA ASP A 258 26.15 26.54 21.76
C ASP A 258 24.76 26.48 22.39
N GLU A 259 24.66 26.85 23.67
CA GLU A 259 23.39 27.02 24.38
C GLU A 259 23.03 28.50 24.45
N THR A 260 21.93 28.91 23.81
CA THR A 260 21.32 30.23 24.05
C THR A 260 19.80 30.15 24.11
N GLY A 261 19.23 30.51 25.26
CA GLY A 261 17.85 31.01 25.36
C GLY A 261 16.75 29.99 25.67
N GLU A 262 16.72 29.43 26.88
CA GLU A 262 15.45 28.96 27.45
C GLU A 262 14.54 30.18 27.75
N GLY A 263 13.68 30.53 26.79
CA GLY A 263 12.57 31.47 26.97
C GLY A 263 11.25 30.71 26.84
N GLY A 264 10.49 30.60 27.94
CA GLY A 264 9.23 29.88 27.95
C GLY A 264 8.08 30.66 27.30
N SER A 265 7.58 30.15 26.18
CA SER A 265 6.28 30.47 25.58
C SER A 265 5.56 29.17 25.19
N ASP A 266 4.26 29.24 24.92
CA ASP A 266 3.32 28.11 24.93
C ASP A 266 3.66 26.89 24.05
N ASP A 267 3.08 25.72 24.38
CA ASP A 267 3.15 24.48 23.61
C ASP A 267 2.49 24.68 22.21
N ASP A 268 3.29 25.14 21.24
CA ASP A 268 2.84 25.47 19.89
C ASP A 268 2.46 24.21 19.08
N VAL A 269 1.21 23.77 19.25
CA VAL A 269 0.63 22.67 18.47
C VAL A 269 0.48 23.15 17.03
N ASP A 270 1.40 22.73 16.16
CA ASP A 270 1.38 23.01 14.72
C ASP A 270 0.06 22.53 14.08
N ASP A 271 -0.97 23.37 14.08
CA ASP A 271 -2.29 23.10 13.48
C ASP A 271 -2.37 23.41 11.98
N SER A 272 -1.24 23.43 11.27
CA SER A 272 -1.20 23.73 9.83
C SER A 272 -2.07 22.77 9.00
N PRO A 273 -2.72 23.25 7.92
CA PRO A 273 -3.56 22.43 7.05
C PRO A 273 -2.74 21.29 6.40
N LEU A 274 -3.36 20.11 6.30
CA LEU A 274 -2.76 18.92 5.70
C LEU A 274 -3.53 18.49 4.45
N LEU A 275 -2.82 18.10 3.41
CA LEU A 275 -3.42 17.56 2.19
C LEU A 275 -3.52 16.03 2.34
N CYS A 276 -4.70 15.46 2.10
CA CYS A 276 -4.90 14.02 2.15
C CYS A 276 -4.75 13.44 0.75
N GLY A 277 -3.96 12.36 0.63
CA GLY A 277 -3.76 11.63 -0.62
C GLY A 277 -4.09 10.16 -0.45
N LEU A 278 -5.02 9.66 -1.25
CA LEU A 278 -5.35 8.24 -1.37
C LEU A 278 -4.72 7.67 -2.64
N ASP A 279 -4.17 6.47 -2.56
CA ASP A 279 -3.69 5.68 -3.70
C ASP A 279 -4.32 4.29 -3.63
N ILE A 280 -5.19 3.99 -4.60
CA ILE A 280 -6.03 2.79 -4.67
C ILE A 280 -5.39 1.81 -5.68
N GLY A 281 -4.27 1.23 -5.29
CA GLY A 281 -3.51 0.27 -6.09
C GLY A 281 -4.13 -1.13 -6.14
N THR A 282 -3.63 -1.97 -7.05
CA THR A 282 -4.17 -3.33 -7.28
C THR A 282 -4.09 -4.26 -6.06
N THR A 283 -3.10 -4.11 -5.17
CA THR A 283 -2.90 -5.03 -4.03
C THR A 283 -3.02 -4.36 -2.66
N ALA A 284 -2.99 -3.04 -2.59
CA ALA A 284 -3.07 -2.28 -1.36
C ALA A 284 -3.71 -0.91 -1.58
N VAL A 285 -4.39 -0.39 -0.56
CA VAL A 285 -4.77 1.02 -0.47
C VAL A 285 -3.82 1.73 0.49
N LYS A 286 -3.28 2.85 0.03
CA LYS A 286 -2.36 3.69 0.77
C LYS A 286 -2.98 5.05 1.02
N CYS A 287 -2.75 5.62 2.20
CA CYS A 287 -3.24 6.96 2.53
C CYS A 287 -2.15 7.78 3.23
N VAL A 288 -1.92 9.00 2.76
CA VAL A 288 -0.90 9.94 3.28
C VAL A 288 -1.53 11.27 3.68
N LEU A 289 -0.93 11.91 4.68
CA LEU A 289 -1.18 13.31 5.03
C LEU A 289 0.11 14.11 4.79
N VAL A 290 0.06 15.08 3.87
CA VAL A 290 1.21 15.90 3.46
C VAL A 290 1.06 17.30 4.02
N LYS A 291 2.11 17.82 4.66
CA LYS A 291 2.22 19.24 5.02
C LYS A 291 2.83 20.01 3.85
N ILE A 292 2.25 21.17 3.54
CA ILE A 292 2.80 22.13 2.57
C ILE A 292 3.35 23.37 3.28
N ALA A 293 4.23 24.10 2.58
CA ALA A 293 4.69 25.43 2.92
C ALA A 293 3.97 26.49 2.07
N ASP A 294 4.17 27.76 2.42
CA ASP A 294 3.78 28.90 1.60
C ASP A 294 4.36 28.74 0.18
N GLY A 295 3.53 28.93 -0.84
CA GLY A 295 3.88 28.63 -2.24
C GLY A 295 3.65 27.17 -2.67
N GLY A 296 3.09 26.32 -1.80
CA GLY A 296 2.56 25.00 -2.18
C GLY A 296 3.57 23.85 -2.26
N GLN A 297 4.84 24.10 -1.92
CA GLN A 297 5.86 23.05 -1.86
C GLN A 297 5.59 22.08 -0.69
N ALA A 298 5.79 20.78 -0.93
CA ALA A 298 5.70 19.77 0.12
C ALA A 298 6.83 19.92 1.15
N VAL A 299 6.47 20.09 2.43
CA VAL A 299 7.40 20.09 3.57
C VAL A 299 7.73 18.65 3.99
N GLY A 300 6.74 17.75 3.94
CA GLY A 300 6.92 16.34 4.27
C GLY A 300 5.60 15.60 4.51
N VAL A 301 5.71 14.28 4.64
CA VAL A 301 4.60 13.41 5.03
C VAL A 301 4.49 13.39 6.56
N VAL A 302 3.36 13.85 7.08
CA VAL A 302 3.06 13.93 8.52
C VAL A 302 2.49 12.60 9.05
N ALA A 303 1.75 11.87 8.21
CA ALA A 303 1.27 10.53 8.53
C ALA A 303 1.12 9.68 7.26
N LEU A 304 1.31 8.37 7.41
CA LEU A 304 1.21 7.37 6.35
C LEU A 304 0.49 6.14 6.90
N SER A 305 -0.29 5.50 6.04
CA SER A 305 -0.89 4.17 6.22
C SER A 305 -0.78 3.37 4.91
N ASN A 306 -0.76 2.05 5.01
CA ASN A 306 -0.86 1.14 3.89
C ASN A 306 -1.61 -0.13 4.35
N VAL A 307 -2.64 -0.53 3.62
CA VAL A 307 -3.53 -1.66 3.96
C VAL A 307 -3.62 -2.56 2.74
N LEU A 308 -3.25 -3.84 2.88
CA LEU A 308 -3.40 -4.78 1.78
C LEU A 308 -4.88 -5.14 1.60
N LEU A 309 -5.33 -5.38 0.36
CA LEU A 309 -6.69 -5.86 0.10
C LEU A 309 -6.95 -7.24 0.75
N SER A 310 -5.89 -8.02 1.02
CA SER A 310 -5.94 -9.26 1.81
C SER A 310 -6.32 -9.05 3.27
N ASP A 311 -5.99 -7.90 3.85
CA ASP A 311 -6.08 -7.68 5.30
C ASP A 311 -7.49 -7.32 5.77
N VAL A 312 -8.38 -7.02 4.81
CA VAL A 312 -9.82 -6.70 4.99
C VAL A 312 -10.73 -7.84 4.51
N VAL A 313 -10.17 -9.03 4.29
CA VAL A 313 -10.94 -10.24 3.95
C VAL A 313 -11.41 -10.92 5.23
N HIS A 314 -12.71 -10.91 5.51
CA HIS A 314 -13.28 -11.80 6.53
C HIS A 314 -12.99 -13.27 6.18
N GLU A 315 -12.77 -14.12 7.20
CA GLU A 315 -12.62 -15.56 6.98
C GLU A 315 -13.93 -16.18 6.47
N SER A 316 -14.08 -16.25 5.14
CA SER A 316 -15.11 -17.06 4.50
C SER A 316 -14.98 -18.50 4.99
N THR A 317 -16.11 -19.14 5.31
CA THR A 317 -16.10 -20.51 5.82
C THR A 317 -15.40 -21.45 4.83
N LYS A 318 -14.82 -22.57 5.32
CA LYS A 318 -13.96 -23.43 4.51
C LYS A 318 -14.60 -23.92 3.20
N VAL A 319 -15.92 -23.98 3.14
CA VAL A 319 -16.71 -24.38 1.96
C VAL A 319 -16.56 -23.41 0.78
N ASP A 320 -16.43 -22.09 1.02
CA ASP A 320 -16.29 -21.09 -0.05
C ASP A 320 -14.96 -21.20 -0.81
N LYS A 321 -13.90 -21.68 -0.14
CA LYS A 321 -12.52 -21.67 -0.67
C LYS A 321 -12.27 -22.71 -1.76
N GLU A 322 -13.14 -23.70 -1.89
CA GLU A 322 -13.05 -24.76 -2.92
C GLU A 322 -13.91 -24.46 -4.16
N ALA A 323 -14.82 -23.48 -4.08
CA ALA A 323 -15.80 -23.17 -5.15
C ALA A 323 -15.47 -21.91 -5.96
N ARG A 324 -14.65 -20.98 -5.44
CA ARG A 324 -14.25 -19.75 -6.13
C ARG A 324 -12.76 -19.76 -6.46
N ALA A 325 -12.43 -20.19 -7.67
CA ALA A 325 -11.15 -19.82 -8.28
C ALA A 325 -11.12 -18.28 -8.46
N GLU A 326 -10.07 -17.63 -7.96
CA GLU A 326 -9.86 -16.19 -8.16
C GLU A 326 -9.70 -15.91 -9.65
N GLN A 327 -10.61 -15.14 -10.25
CA GLN A 327 -10.53 -14.78 -11.66
C GLN A 327 -9.43 -13.71 -11.86
N PRO A 328 -8.37 -13.97 -12.63
CA PRO A 328 -7.31 -13.00 -12.84
C PRO A 328 -7.85 -11.72 -13.48
N GLY A 329 -7.61 -10.57 -12.86
CA GLY A 329 -8.13 -9.28 -13.30
C GLY A 329 -9.51 -8.89 -12.77
N VAL A 330 -10.07 -9.60 -11.78
CA VAL A 330 -11.35 -9.24 -11.13
C VAL A 330 -11.16 -8.98 -9.64
N GLN A 331 -11.83 -7.96 -9.09
CA GLN A 331 -11.72 -7.56 -7.68
C GLN A 331 -13.07 -7.15 -7.06
N LYS A 332 -13.22 -7.35 -5.75
CA LYS A 332 -14.45 -6.97 -5.03
C LYS A 332 -14.38 -5.54 -4.53
N VAL A 333 -15.31 -4.71 -5.01
CA VAL A 333 -15.43 -3.28 -4.64
C VAL A 333 -15.59 -3.10 -3.12
N ASP A 334 -16.32 -4.00 -2.46
CA ASP A 334 -16.52 -4.06 -1.00
C ASP A 334 -15.18 -4.09 -0.24
N GLN A 335 -14.22 -4.89 -0.71
CA GLN A 335 -12.88 -4.99 -0.11
C GLN A 335 -12.09 -3.69 -0.31
N VAL A 336 -12.24 -3.03 -1.46
CA VAL A 336 -11.60 -1.73 -1.71
C VAL A 336 -12.18 -0.66 -0.79
N LEU A 337 -13.50 -0.60 -0.60
CA LEU A 337 -14.16 0.33 0.31
C LEU A 337 -13.66 0.16 1.76
N LEU A 338 -13.57 -1.09 2.24
CA LEU A 338 -13.03 -1.41 3.57
C LEU A 338 -11.52 -1.09 3.68
N ALA A 339 -10.74 -1.31 2.62
CA ALA A 339 -9.31 -0.96 2.60
C ALA A 339 -9.09 0.57 2.64
N VAL A 340 -9.88 1.35 1.89
CA VAL A 340 -9.88 2.84 1.94
C VAL A 340 -10.24 3.32 3.34
N GLN A 341 -11.34 2.82 3.92
CA GLN A 341 -11.77 3.15 5.28
C GLN A 341 -10.68 2.85 6.31
N ARG A 342 -10.09 1.66 6.25
CA ARG A 342 -9.07 1.23 7.21
C ARG A 342 -7.76 1.99 7.05
N ALA A 343 -7.35 2.31 5.82
CA ALA A 343 -6.16 3.13 5.56
C ALA A 343 -6.33 4.51 6.19
N VAL A 344 -7.44 5.21 5.92
CA VAL A 344 -7.73 6.49 6.57
C VAL A 344 -7.80 6.33 8.09
N MET A 345 -8.56 5.36 8.61
CA MET A 345 -8.79 5.23 10.05
C MET A 345 -7.52 4.92 10.86
N LEU A 346 -6.51 4.27 10.25
CA LEU A 346 -5.18 4.06 10.85
C LEU A 346 -4.36 5.35 11.00
N LEU A 347 -4.70 6.44 10.29
CA LEU A 347 -4.02 7.73 10.44
C LEU A 347 -4.38 8.40 11.78
N PRO A 348 -3.44 9.12 12.44
CA PRO A 348 -3.68 9.78 13.73
C PRO A 348 -4.90 10.72 13.70
N ALA A 349 -5.82 10.53 14.65
CA ALA A 349 -7.11 11.24 14.69
C ALA A 349 -7.02 12.76 14.90
N MET A 350 -5.84 13.31 15.27
CA MET A 350 -5.59 14.76 15.28
C MET A 350 -5.17 15.26 13.89
N ALA A 351 -4.24 14.57 13.23
CA ALA A 351 -3.82 14.90 11.88
C ALA A 351 -4.99 14.79 10.88
N ARG A 352 -5.89 13.81 11.05
CA ARG A 352 -7.10 13.70 10.23
C ARG A 352 -8.05 14.91 10.31
N ARG A 353 -8.16 15.58 11.47
CA ARG A 353 -9.01 16.79 11.62
C ARG A 353 -8.48 17.97 10.81
N ARG A 354 -7.16 18.04 10.62
CA ARG A 354 -6.45 19.08 9.86
C ARG A 354 -6.50 18.88 8.35
N VAL A 355 -7.18 17.84 7.85
CA VAL A 355 -7.35 17.62 6.39
C VAL A 355 -8.06 18.82 5.76
N ALA A 356 -7.39 19.44 4.79
CA ALA A 356 -7.89 20.53 3.97
C ALA A 356 -8.55 20.02 2.69
N SER A 357 -7.96 19.01 2.02
CA SER A 357 -8.41 18.55 0.70
C SER A 357 -8.22 17.05 0.43
N VAL A 358 -9.15 16.56 -0.40
CA VAL A 358 -9.38 15.24 -1.03
C VAL A 358 -8.59 14.90 -2.29
N GLY A 359 -7.32 14.52 -2.22
CA GLY A 359 -6.57 13.97 -3.36
C GLY A 359 -6.73 12.45 -3.49
N ILE A 360 -7.03 11.94 -4.70
CA ILE A 360 -7.20 10.50 -4.95
C ILE A 360 -6.51 10.10 -6.27
N CYS A 361 -5.74 9.01 -6.25
CA CYS A 361 -5.34 8.25 -7.42
C CYS A 361 -5.62 6.76 -7.26
N GLY A 362 -5.47 5.99 -8.34
CA GLY A 362 -5.58 4.53 -8.28
C GLY A 362 -5.15 3.84 -9.57
N GLN A 363 -5.28 2.51 -9.56
CA GLN A 363 -4.94 1.66 -10.70
C GLN A 363 -5.74 2.05 -11.96
N MET A 364 -5.01 2.47 -13.00
CA MET A 364 -5.60 2.94 -14.26
C MET A 364 -6.38 1.84 -15.02
N HIS A 365 -7.01 2.23 -16.14
CA HIS A 365 -7.65 1.36 -17.14
C HIS A 365 -8.94 0.64 -16.73
N GLY A 366 -9.05 0.18 -15.48
CA GLY A 366 -10.14 -0.66 -14.99
C GLY A 366 -11.52 0.02 -14.95
N ILE A 367 -12.58 -0.80 -14.82
CA ILE A 367 -13.97 -0.36 -14.86
C ILE A 367 -14.86 -1.04 -13.81
N VAL A 368 -15.70 -0.22 -13.17
CA VAL A 368 -16.83 -0.61 -12.31
C VAL A 368 -18.11 0.00 -12.91
N TRP A 369 -19.23 -0.71 -12.87
CA TRP A 369 -20.57 -0.14 -13.10
C TRP A 369 -21.35 -0.06 -11.79
N TRP A 370 -22.22 0.94 -11.63
CA TRP A 370 -23.06 1.08 -10.43
C TRP A 370 -24.42 1.70 -10.70
N CYS A 371 -25.30 1.54 -9.71
CA CYS A 371 -26.60 2.20 -9.62
C CYS A 371 -26.47 3.44 -8.72
N SER A 372 -26.41 4.62 -9.32
CA SER A 372 -26.12 5.91 -8.68
C SER A 372 -27.04 6.23 -7.50
N ARG A 373 -28.31 5.80 -7.56
CA ARG A 373 -29.29 6.02 -6.48
C ARG A 373 -29.13 5.08 -5.29
N SER A 374 -28.51 3.92 -5.48
CA SER A 374 -28.41 2.84 -4.48
C SER A 374 -27.02 2.69 -3.88
N VAL A 375 -25.98 3.13 -4.60
CA VAL A 375 -24.56 2.98 -4.23
C VAL A 375 -24.24 3.52 -2.83
N HIS A 376 -24.73 4.71 -2.48
CA HIS A 376 -24.41 5.37 -1.20
C HIS A 376 -24.97 4.59 0.01
N GLU A 377 -26.19 4.05 -0.10
CA GLU A 377 -26.83 3.25 0.96
C GLU A 377 -26.25 1.83 1.06
N ALA A 378 -25.80 1.25 -0.07
CA ALA A 378 -25.06 -0.01 -0.04
C ALA A 378 -23.65 0.19 0.57
N ALA A 379 -22.94 1.27 0.21
CA ALA A 379 -21.63 1.60 0.75
C ALA A 379 -21.68 1.84 2.28
N LYS A 380 -22.70 2.55 2.78
CA LYS A 380 -22.94 2.68 4.23
C LYS A 380 -23.03 1.33 4.94
N ARG A 381 -23.70 0.33 4.36
CA ARG A 381 -23.86 -1.00 4.98
C ARG A 381 -22.53 -1.75 5.02
N VAL A 382 -21.72 -1.67 3.97
CA VAL A 382 -20.35 -2.22 3.97
C VAL A 382 -19.50 -1.55 5.05
N LEU A 383 -19.48 -0.21 5.08
CA LEU A 383 -18.65 0.61 5.96
C LEU A 383 -19.12 0.69 7.43
N ALA A 384 -20.30 0.14 7.76
CA ALA A 384 -20.86 0.11 9.12
C ALA A 384 -20.81 -1.28 9.78
N ASN A 385 -20.33 -2.31 9.07
CA ASN A 385 -20.15 -3.64 9.63
C ASN A 385 -18.90 -3.69 10.51
N ASP A 386 -19.10 -3.51 11.82
CA ASP A 386 -18.12 -3.86 12.86
C ASP A 386 -17.84 -5.39 12.84
N ASP A 387 -16.59 -5.80 13.07
CA ASP A 387 -15.99 -7.12 12.75
C ASP A 387 -16.61 -8.34 13.48
N ASN A 388 -17.74 -8.19 14.17
CA ASN A 388 -18.25 -9.15 15.17
C ASN A 388 -19.72 -9.57 14.98
N LYS A 389 -20.34 -9.40 13.80
CA LYS A 389 -21.69 -9.93 13.53
C LYS A 389 -21.79 -10.69 12.21
N PRO A 390 -22.19 -11.98 12.23
CA PRO A 390 -22.50 -12.69 10.99
C PRO A 390 -23.74 -12.09 10.33
N GLN A 391 -23.77 -12.10 9.01
CA GLN A 391 -24.98 -11.73 8.26
C GLN A 391 -26.08 -12.75 8.54
N HIS A 392 -27.26 -12.27 8.96
CA HIS A 392 -28.46 -13.10 8.85
C HIS A 392 -28.81 -13.20 7.36
N GLU A 393 -28.97 -14.42 6.85
CA GLU A 393 -29.47 -14.71 5.50
C GLU A 393 -30.97 -14.39 5.38
N GLY A 394 -31.29 -13.10 5.49
CA GLY A 394 -32.61 -12.55 5.22
C GLY A 394 -32.88 -12.59 3.72
N ASN A 395 -33.90 -13.36 3.32
CA ASN A 395 -34.25 -13.65 1.92
C ASN A 395 -34.87 -12.43 1.20
N ALA A 396 -34.06 -11.38 1.01
CA ALA A 396 -34.31 -10.27 0.11
C ALA A 396 -33.49 -10.48 -1.17
N SER A 397 -34.13 -10.31 -2.32
CA SER A 397 -33.39 -10.28 -3.60
C SER A 397 -32.59 -8.97 -3.66
N TYR A 398 -31.30 -9.04 -3.36
CA TYR A 398 -30.43 -7.87 -3.42
C TYR A 398 -30.17 -7.47 -4.87
N ASP A 399 -30.80 -6.38 -5.33
CA ASP A 399 -30.34 -5.66 -6.52
C ASP A 399 -28.91 -5.17 -6.26
N CYS A 400 -27.97 -5.62 -7.07
CA CYS A 400 -26.55 -5.37 -6.86
C CYS A 400 -26.24 -3.89 -7.15
N ALA A 401 -25.80 -3.14 -6.14
CA ALA A 401 -25.60 -1.69 -6.27
C ALA A 401 -24.36 -1.30 -7.11
N TRP A 402 -23.44 -2.25 -7.31
CA TRP A 402 -22.25 -2.15 -8.16
C TRP A 402 -21.85 -3.51 -8.73
N SER A 403 -21.08 -3.52 -9.81
CA SER A 403 -20.41 -4.72 -10.32
C SER A 403 -19.17 -5.07 -9.49
N GLU A 404 -18.59 -6.25 -9.72
CA GLU A 404 -17.16 -6.45 -9.43
C GLU A 404 -16.32 -5.49 -10.31
N LEU A 405 -15.14 -5.10 -9.82
CA LEU A 405 -14.17 -4.31 -10.57
C LEU A 405 -13.44 -5.23 -11.55
N ILE A 406 -13.43 -4.86 -12.83
CA ILE A 406 -12.56 -5.47 -13.84
C ILE A 406 -11.31 -4.58 -13.96
N THR A 407 -10.12 -5.11 -13.68
CA THR A 407 -8.87 -4.34 -13.61
C THR A 407 -8.11 -4.35 -14.93
N TRP A 408 -7.03 -3.55 -14.99
CA TRP A 408 -6.07 -3.51 -16.10
C TRP A 408 -5.44 -4.87 -16.46
N GLN A 409 -5.50 -5.85 -15.55
CA GLN A 409 -4.95 -7.19 -15.76
C GLN A 409 -5.87 -8.10 -16.58
N ASP A 410 -7.14 -7.74 -16.75
CA ASP A 410 -8.13 -8.57 -17.43
C ASP A 410 -7.84 -8.80 -18.92
N GLN A 411 -7.93 -10.06 -19.34
CA GLN A 411 -7.64 -10.50 -20.71
C GLN A 411 -8.87 -11.02 -21.46
N ARG A 412 -10.11 -10.71 -21.03
CA ARG A 412 -11.34 -11.16 -21.73
C ARG A 412 -11.44 -10.55 -23.13
N CYS A 413 -10.93 -9.34 -23.30
CA CYS A 413 -10.80 -8.68 -24.60
C CYS A 413 -9.62 -9.30 -25.38
N THR A 414 -9.86 -10.45 -25.99
CA THR A 414 -8.89 -11.18 -26.82
C THR A 414 -8.38 -10.33 -28.00
N PRO A 415 -7.21 -10.65 -28.59
CA PRO A 415 -6.70 -9.92 -29.77
C PRO A 415 -7.73 -9.83 -30.91
N SER A 416 -8.43 -10.92 -31.23
CA SER A 416 -9.46 -10.93 -32.27
C SER A 416 -10.71 -10.10 -31.92
N PHE A 417 -11.09 -10.02 -30.64
CA PHE A 417 -12.14 -9.09 -30.20
C PHE A 417 -11.69 -7.63 -30.33
N LEU A 418 -10.44 -7.33 -29.97
CA LEU A 418 -9.86 -5.99 -30.11
C LEU A 418 -9.72 -5.56 -31.57
N ASP A 419 -9.35 -6.47 -32.47
CA ASP A 419 -9.28 -6.22 -33.91
C ASP A 419 -10.68 -6.00 -34.51
N SER A 420 -11.68 -6.81 -34.13
CA SER A 420 -13.10 -6.56 -34.45
C SER A 420 -13.57 -5.17 -33.97
N CYS A 421 -13.14 -4.73 -32.78
CA CYS A 421 -13.42 -3.38 -32.28
C CYS A 421 -12.74 -2.28 -33.13
N ARG A 422 -11.49 -2.50 -33.54
CA ARG A 422 -10.74 -1.56 -34.41
C ARG A 422 -11.39 -1.44 -35.80
N ASP A 423 -11.84 -2.56 -36.38
CA ASP A 423 -12.55 -2.59 -37.66
C ASP A 423 -13.90 -1.87 -37.57
N LYS A 424 -14.70 -2.15 -36.52
CA LYS A 424 -15.96 -1.42 -36.24
C LYS A 424 -15.72 0.10 -36.18
N ILE A 425 -14.66 0.55 -35.50
CA ILE A 425 -14.30 1.97 -35.38
C ILE A 425 -13.86 2.56 -36.73
N ALA A 426 -12.97 1.87 -37.45
CA ALA A 426 -12.47 2.31 -38.75
C ALA A 426 -13.60 2.51 -39.76
N GLN A 427 -14.58 1.60 -39.79
CA GLN A 427 -15.77 1.70 -40.66
C GLN A 427 -16.65 2.92 -40.35
N THR A 428 -16.67 3.43 -39.11
CA THR A 428 -17.38 4.68 -38.77
C THR A 428 -16.60 5.96 -39.10
N THR A 429 -15.35 5.85 -39.55
CA THR A 429 -14.48 6.98 -39.85
C THR A 429 -14.47 7.24 -41.36
N THR A 430 -15.31 8.17 -41.82
CA THR A 430 -15.30 8.61 -43.23
C THR A 430 -13.96 9.27 -43.58
N ALA A 431 -13.54 9.12 -44.84
CA ALA A 431 -12.16 9.32 -45.32
C ALA A 431 -11.66 10.78 -45.41
N GLY A 432 -12.03 11.64 -44.45
CA GLY A 432 -11.70 13.07 -44.44
C GLY A 432 -11.11 13.62 -43.13
N GLY A 433 -10.95 12.82 -42.07
CA GLY A 433 -10.38 13.31 -40.82
C GLY A 433 -10.12 12.23 -39.77
N ALA A 434 -8.85 11.86 -39.61
CA ALA A 434 -8.40 10.97 -38.53
C ALA A 434 -8.20 11.76 -37.23
N SER A 435 -9.19 11.76 -36.32
CA SER A 435 -8.91 12.04 -34.91
C SER A 435 -7.97 10.97 -34.37
N ALA A 436 -6.95 11.38 -33.61
CA ALA A 436 -6.10 10.48 -32.85
C ALA A 436 -6.77 10.09 -31.51
N SER A 437 -7.98 9.53 -31.58
CA SER A 437 -8.71 9.01 -30.42
C SER A 437 -7.92 7.85 -29.77
N SER A 438 -7.93 7.78 -28.44
CA SER A 438 -7.04 6.90 -27.67
C SER A 438 -7.28 5.40 -27.96
N PRO A 439 -6.26 4.54 -27.89
CA PRO A 439 -6.32 3.18 -28.42
C PRO A 439 -7.22 2.25 -27.60
N ILE A 440 -7.84 1.29 -28.30
CA ILE A 440 -8.60 0.19 -27.68
C ILE A 440 -7.66 -1.01 -27.45
N ALA A 441 -7.55 -1.46 -26.19
CA ALA A 441 -6.64 -2.52 -25.74
C ALA A 441 -7.29 -3.41 -24.66
N ALA A 442 -6.64 -4.52 -24.30
CA ALA A 442 -7.09 -5.36 -23.17
C ALA A 442 -6.94 -4.61 -21.84
N GLY A 443 -7.79 -4.93 -20.86
CA GLY A 443 -7.87 -4.23 -19.58
C GLY A 443 -8.43 -2.80 -19.61
N TYR A 444 -8.65 -2.20 -20.79
CA TYR A 444 -9.16 -0.83 -20.94
C TYR A 444 -10.70 -0.76 -20.84
N GLY A 445 -11.22 0.22 -20.10
CA GLY A 445 -12.64 0.37 -19.80
C GLY A 445 -13.59 0.25 -21.00
N LEU A 446 -13.37 0.97 -22.11
CA LEU A 446 -14.31 0.88 -23.26
C LEU A 446 -14.24 -0.48 -23.98
N ALA A 447 -13.08 -1.14 -24.02
CA ALA A 447 -12.97 -2.49 -24.57
C ALA A 447 -13.79 -3.48 -23.72
N THR A 448 -13.60 -3.41 -22.40
CA THR A 448 -14.29 -4.24 -21.42
C THR A 448 -15.80 -3.97 -21.38
N PHE A 449 -16.23 -2.72 -21.60
CA PHE A 449 -17.64 -2.34 -21.73
C PHE A 449 -18.26 -2.91 -23.01
N ALA A 450 -17.62 -2.73 -24.17
CA ALA A 450 -18.05 -3.35 -25.42
C ALA A 450 -18.15 -4.88 -25.31
N HIS A 451 -17.15 -5.52 -24.70
CA HIS A 451 -17.15 -6.96 -24.46
C HIS A 451 -18.31 -7.38 -23.54
N THR A 452 -18.58 -6.62 -22.48
CA THR A 452 -19.65 -6.92 -21.52
C THR A 452 -21.03 -6.73 -22.14
N LEU A 453 -21.22 -5.73 -23.01
CA LEU A 453 -22.44 -5.56 -23.80
C LEU A 453 -22.68 -6.74 -24.77
N GLU A 454 -21.62 -7.22 -25.43
CA GLU A 454 -21.72 -8.31 -26.44
C GLU A 454 -21.88 -9.71 -25.79
N HIS A 455 -21.23 -9.97 -24.65
CA HIS A 455 -21.14 -11.33 -24.05
C HIS A 455 -21.85 -11.49 -22.70
N SER A 456 -22.14 -10.41 -21.95
CA SER A 456 -22.71 -10.49 -20.59
C SER A 456 -23.58 -9.28 -20.22
N PRO A 457 -24.52 -8.81 -21.08
CA PRO A 457 -25.27 -7.58 -20.83
C PRO A 457 -26.15 -7.62 -19.57
N ARG A 458 -26.43 -8.81 -19.03
CA ARG A 458 -27.13 -8.98 -17.74
C ARG A 458 -26.38 -8.33 -16.56
N THR A 459 -25.06 -8.24 -16.62
CA THR A 459 -24.22 -7.59 -15.59
C THR A 459 -24.47 -6.08 -15.48
N LEU A 460 -25.09 -5.48 -16.51
CA LEU A 460 -25.37 -4.05 -16.60
C LEU A 460 -26.81 -3.69 -16.20
N VAL A 461 -27.66 -4.69 -15.90
CA VAL A 461 -29.06 -4.46 -15.53
C VAL A 461 -29.13 -3.75 -14.17
N GLY A 462 -29.84 -2.62 -14.12
CA GLY A 462 -29.96 -1.76 -12.93
C GLY A 462 -28.83 -0.75 -12.76
N MET A 463 -27.74 -0.85 -13.53
CA MET A 463 -26.64 0.11 -13.52
C MET A 463 -26.95 1.31 -14.40
N ASP A 464 -26.60 2.51 -13.94
CA ASP A 464 -26.80 3.78 -14.67
C ASP A 464 -25.51 4.62 -14.83
N ALA A 465 -24.41 4.19 -14.21
CA ALA A 465 -23.10 4.84 -14.24
C ALA A 465 -21.95 3.84 -14.36
N CYS A 466 -20.78 4.30 -14.82
CA CYS A 466 -19.50 3.60 -14.68
C CYS A 466 -18.31 4.56 -14.54
N GLY A 467 -17.16 4.02 -14.14
CA GLY A 467 -15.90 4.75 -13.94
C GLY A 467 -14.79 3.82 -13.46
N THR A 468 -13.60 4.36 -13.17
CA THR A 468 -12.54 3.61 -12.47
C THR A 468 -12.94 3.32 -11.02
N ILE A 469 -12.12 2.53 -10.31
CA ILE A 469 -12.33 2.27 -8.88
C ILE A 469 -12.16 3.54 -8.02
N HIS A 470 -11.26 4.44 -8.41
CA HIS A 470 -11.04 5.71 -7.74
C HIS A 470 -12.11 6.76 -8.08
N ASP A 471 -12.66 6.77 -9.29
CA ASP A 471 -13.88 7.54 -9.63
C ASP A 471 -15.08 7.08 -8.80
N PHE A 472 -15.28 5.76 -8.67
CA PHE A 472 -16.32 5.18 -7.83
C PHE A 472 -16.17 5.59 -6.36
N VAL A 473 -14.96 5.49 -5.80
CA VAL A 473 -14.69 5.89 -4.41
C VAL A 473 -14.90 7.40 -4.21
N ALA A 474 -14.55 8.25 -5.18
CA ALA A 474 -14.84 9.69 -5.13
C ALA A 474 -16.35 9.97 -5.19
N PHE A 475 -17.09 9.31 -6.08
CA PHE A 475 -18.55 9.42 -6.20
C PHE A 475 -19.24 9.08 -4.87
N VAL A 476 -18.84 7.95 -4.27
CA VAL A 476 -19.31 7.53 -2.94
C VAL A 476 -18.94 8.58 -1.88
N LEU A 477 -17.66 8.96 -1.77
CA LEU A 477 -17.15 9.89 -0.74
C LEU A 477 -17.82 11.28 -0.79
N CYS A 478 -18.15 11.77 -1.97
CA CYS A 478 -18.87 13.03 -2.15
C CYS A 478 -20.38 12.92 -1.88
N GLY A 479 -20.91 11.70 -1.73
CA GLY A 479 -22.34 11.45 -1.55
C GLY A 479 -23.18 11.75 -2.80
N HIS A 480 -22.58 11.61 -3.99
CA HIS A 480 -23.28 11.78 -5.26
C HIS A 480 -24.36 10.69 -5.47
N THR A 481 -25.39 11.01 -6.25
CA THR A 481 -26.56 10.12 -6.47
C THR A 481 -27.07 10.10 -7.92
N LEU A 482 -26.51 10.90 -8.82
CA LEU A 482 -26.92 11.02 -10.23
C LEU A 482 -25.75 10.67 -11.17
N PRO A 483 -25.97 9.96 -12.30
CA PRO A 483 -24.92 9.65 -13.27
C PRO A 483 -24.18 10.88 -13.82
N SER A 484 -24.84 12.05 -13.86
CA SER A 484 -24.24 13.33 -14.28
C SER A 484 -23.18 13.89 -13.31
N GLU A 485 -23.08 13.34 -12.10
CA GLU A 485 -22.09 13.72 -11.08
C GLU A 485 -20.83 12.83 -11.15
N VAL A 486 -20.81 11.82 -12.03
CA VAL A 486 -19.63 10.98 -12.27
C VAL A 486 -18.61 11.76 -13.09
N CYS A 487 -17.39 11.86 -12.55
CA CYS A 487 -16.26 12.53 -13.18
C CYS A 487 -15.06 11.58 -13.27
N MET A 488 -14.17 11.83 -14.22
CA MET A 488 -12.91 11.13 -14.47
C MET A 488 -11.92 12.16 -15.03
N ASP A 489 -10.61 12.02 -14.81
CA ASP A 489 -9.63 12.94 -15.41
C ASP A 489 -9.26 12.56 -16.85
N THR A 490 -8.44 13.39 -17.49
CA THR A 490 -7.94 13.14 -18.85
C THR A 490 -6.94 11.98 -18.94
N THR A 491 -6.28 11.59 -17.84
CA THR A 491 -5.29 10.51 -17.85
C THR A 491 -5.96 9.15 -17.84
N ASP A 492 -6.95 8.94 -16.98
CA ASP A 492 -7.75 7.73 -16.96
C ASP A 492 -8.68 7.63 -18.18
N ALA A 493 -9.29 8.73 -18.64
CA ALA A 493 -10.10 8.73 -19.85
C ALA A 493 -9.30 8.34 -21.11
N TYR A 494 -8.06 8.84 -21.26
CA TYR A 494 -7.15 8.36 -22.29
C TYR A 494 -6.91 6.85 -22.16
N SER A 495 -6.67 6.38 -20.93
CA SER A 495 -6.38 4.99 -20.57
C SER A 495 -7.56 4.00 -20.69
N TRP A 496 -8.77 4.50 -20.95
CA TRP A 496 -9.98 3.72 -21.26
C TRP A 496 -10.17 3.43 -22.75
N GLY A 497 -9.45 4.14 -23.62
CA GLY A 497 -9.65 4.13 -25.06
C GLY A 497 -10.82 5.02 -25.52
N GLY A 498 -10.81 5.45 -26.79
CA GLY A 498 -11.89 6.26 -27.37
C GLY A 498 -12.00 7.71 -26.88
N PHE A 499 -11.01 8.23 -26.15
CA PHE A 499 -10.94 9.64 -25.73
C PHE A 499 -10.12 10.47 -26.74
N ASP A 500 -10.62 11.63 -27.15
CA ASP A 500 -9.97 12.50 -28.15
C ASP A 500 -9.04 13.53 -27.46
N LEU A 501 -7.73 13.40 -27.74
CA LEU A 501 -6.65 14.21 -27.14
C LEU A 501 -6.68 15.71 -27.49
N HIS A 502 -7.50 16.16 -28.44
CA HIS A 502 -7.56 17.57 -28.83
C HIS A 502 -8.81 18.26 -28.27
N THR A 503 -9.92 17.54 -28.19
CA THR A 503 -11.22 18.05 -27.72
C THR A 503 -11.53 17.70 -26.25
N HIS A 504 -10.74 16.82 -25.65
CA HIS A 504 -10.85 16.37 -24.24
C HIS A 504 -12.23 15.77 -23.89
N ILE A 505 -12.84 15.06 -24.85
CA ILE A 505 -14.12 14.36 -24.69
C ILE A 505 -14.08 12.95 -25.28
N TRP A 506 -15.08 12.13 -24.95
CA TRP A 506 -15.29 10.83 -25.57
C TRP A 506 -15.67 10.97 -27.06
N ASP A 507 -14.99 10.22 -27.93
CA ASP A 507 -15.26 10.23 -29.37
C ASP A 507 -16.57 9.51 -29.68
N SER A 508 -17.59 10.30 -30.03
CA SER A 508 -18.91 9.77 -30.39
C SER A 508 -18.91 8.75 -31.54
N ARG A 509 -17.89 8.74 -32.42
CA ARG A 509 -17.71 7.68 -33.44
C ARG A 509 -17.37 6.35 -32.78
N VAL A 510 -16.38 6.35 -31.89
CA VAL A 510 -15.96 5.17 -31.13
C VAL A 510 -17.10 4.64 -30.27
N LEU A 511 -17.83 5.53 -29.57
CA LEU A 511 -18.97 5.10 -28.77
C LEU A 511 -20.08 4.44 -29.61
N ARG A 512 -20.40 5.00 -30.80
CA ARG A 512 -21.36 4.38 -31.73
C ARG A 512 -20.86 3.05 -32.30
N ALA A 513 -19.59 2.97 -32.68
CA ALA A 513 -18.97 1.75 -33.22
C ALA A 513 -18.96 0.59 -32.22
N LEU A 514 -18.71 0.91 -30.95
CA LEU A 514 -18.68 -0.06 -29.84
C LEU A 514 -20.03 -0.23 -29.13
N GLN A 515 -21.08 0.47 -29.58
CA GLN A 515 -22.43 0.49 -29.00
C GLN A 515 -22.47 0.90 -27.51
N VAL A 516 -21.47 1.65 -27.03
CA VAL A 516 -21.36 2.08 -25.63
C VAL A 516 -22.31 3.26 -25.36
N PRO A 517 -23.20 3.17 -24.36
CA PRO A 517 -24.15 4.23 -24.04
C PRO A 517 -23.45 5.43 -23.39
N SER A 518 -23.28 6.52 -24.15
CA SER A 518 -22.64 7.77 -23.67
C SER A 518 -23.26 8.38 -22.39
N SER A 519 -24.49 8.02 -22.05
CA SER A 519 -25.18 8.48 -20.83
C SER A 519 -24.72 7.81 -19.53
N MET A 520 -23.94 6.72 -19.61
CA MET A 520 -23.36 6.05 -18.44
C MET A 520 -21.90 6.43 -18.19
N LEU A 521 -21.25 7.09 -19.14
CA LEU A 521 -19.81 7.40 -19.07
C LEU A 521 -19.54 8.63 -18.19
N PRO A 522 -18.38 8.69 -17.50
CA PRO A 522 -17.97 9.88 -16.76
C PRO A 522 -17.90 11.14 -17.61
N ALA A 523 -18.26 12.28 -17.01
CA ALA A 523 -17.94 13.59 -17.55
C ALA A 523 -16.45 13.89 -17.33
N VAL A 524 -15.64 13.81 -18.39
CA VAL A 524 -14.19 14.06 -18.29
C VAL A 524 -13.91 15.49 -17.82
N LYS A 525 -12.96 15.65 -16.88
CA LYS A 525 -12.50 16.93 -16.32
C LYS A 525 -11.00 17.10 -16.50
N LYS A 526 -10.50 18.35 -16.42
CA LYS A 526 -9.07 18.59 -16.23
C LYS A 526 -8.64 18.08 -14.85
N PRO A 527 -7.45 17.46 -14.71
CA PRO A 527 -6.82 17.20 -13.41
C PRO A 527 -6.82 18.44 -12.52
N GLY A 528 -6.92 18.28 -11.20
CA GLY A 528 -7.04 19.41 -10.27
C GLY A 528 -8.40 20.12 -10.27
N THR A 529 -9.42 19.62 -10.97
CA THR A 529 -10.83 20.07 -10.84
C THR A 529 -11.42 19.56 -9.52
N CYS A 530 -12.11 20.40 -8.75
CA CYS A 530 -12.92 19.95 -7.60
C CYS A 530 -14.23 19.30 -8.12
N VAL A 531 -14.51 18.06 -7.73
CA VAL A 531 -15.69 17.29 -8.19
C VAL A 531 -16.82 17.23 -7.17
N GLY A 532 -16.52 17.39 -5.88
CA GLY A 532 -17.51 17.36 -4.80
C GLY A 532 -16.89 17.75 -3.46
N ARG A 533 -17.59 17.47 -2.35
CA ARG A 533 -17.07 17.67 -0.98
C ARG A 533 -17.45 16.47 -0.11
N THR A 534 -16.60 16.09 0.85
CA THR A 534 -16.82 14.92 1.72
C THR A 534 -18.19 14.98 2.42
N SER A 535 -18.99 13.92 2.26
CA SER A 535 -20.39 13.92 2.69
C SER A 535 -20.60 13.46 4.13
N LEU A 536 -21.39 14.24 4.89
CA LEU A 536 -21.78 14.00 6.29
C LEU A 536 -22.37 12.60 6.54
N GLY A 537 -22.98 11.99 5.51
CA GLY A 537 -23.52 10.63 5.59
C GLY A 537 -22.48 9.51 5.59
N LEU A 538 -21.18 9.82 5.39
CA LEU A 538 -20.10 8.86 5.22
C LEU A 538 -18.86 9.15 6.09
N SER A 539 -19.09 9.78 7.25
CA SER A 539 -18.09 9.95 8.31
C SER A 539 -17.44 8.63 8.76
N SER A 540 -18.05 7.48 8.44
CA SER A 540 -17.46 6.14 8.55
C SER A 540 -16.08 5.99 7.91
N PHE A 541 -15.77 6.73 6.83
CA PHE A 541 -14.40 6.74 6.25
C PHE A 541 -13.36 7.39 7.18
N GLY A 542 -13.77 8.22 8.14
CA GLY A 542 -12.89 8.87 9.10
C GLY A 542 -12.22 10.17 8.63
N LEU A 543 -12.58 10.69 7.45
CA LEU A 543 -12.20 12.03 6.99
C LEU A 543 -13.16 13.09 7.57
N PRO A 544 -12.76 14.36 7.71
CA PRO A 544 -13.67 15.44 8.10
C PRO A 544 -14.71 15.71 7.01
N ASP A 545 -15.88 16.20 7.41
CA ASP A 545 -16.96 16.58 6.51
C ASP A 545 -16.65 17.88 5.74
N ASN A 546 -17.36 18.09 4.63
CA ASN A 546 -17.34 19.31 3.82
C ASN A 546 -15.95 19.73 3.28
N LYS A 547 -15.01 18.79 3.09
CA LYS A 547 -13.69 19.03 2.49
C LYS A 547 -13.72 18.81 0.98
N PRO A 548 -13.15 19.71 0.15
CA PRO A 548 -13.15 19.56 -1.31
C PRO A 548 -12.46 18.27 -1.75
N VAL A 549 -13.14 17.51 -2.59
CA VAL A 549 -12.62 16.30 -3.25
C VAL A 549 -12.33 16.64 -4.71
N PHE A 550 -11.12 16.34 -5.15
CA PHE A 550 -10.63 16.62 -6.49
C PHE A 550 -10.82 15.41 -7.41
N VAL A 551 -10.88 15.66 -8.71
CA VAL A 551 -11.08 14.60 -9.71
C VAL A 551 -9.99 13.52 -9.55
N PRO A 552 -10.35 12.24 -9.47
CA PRO A 552 -9.37 11.17 -9.37
C PRO A 552 -8.51 11.06 -10.63
N MET A 553 -7.27 10.60 -10.45
CA MET A 553 -6.23 10.56 -11.48
C MET A 553 -5.50 9.21 -11.48
N GLY A 554 -4.77 8.88 -12.55
CA GLY A 554 -3.99 7.65 -12.59
C GLY A 554 -2.84 7.61 -11.56
N ASP A 555 -2.60 6.44 -10.98
CA ASP A 555 -1.45 6.14 -10.10
C ASP A 555 -0.09 6.54 -10.72
N HIS A 556 0.15 6.13 -11.96
CA HIS A 556 1.37 6.40 -12.71
C HIS A 556 1.65 7.91 -12.88
N PRO A 557 0.76 8.73 -13.48
CA PRO A 557 0.99 10.17 -13.59
C PRO A 557 1.11 10.87 -12.23
N CYS A 558 0.41 10.40 -11.18
CA CYS A 558 0.61 10.93 -9.82
C CYS A 558 2.01 10.61 -9.27
N SER A 559 2.55 9.41 -9.51
CA SER A 559 3.94 9.08 -9.11
C SER A 559 4.99 9.96 -9.80
N VAL A 560 4.76 10.34 -11.06
CA VAL A 560 5.61 11.29 -11.80
C VAL A 560 5.46 12.70 -11.24
N LEU A 561 4.25 13.13 -10.84
CA LEU A 561 4.06 14.44 -10.19
C LEU A 561 4.76 14.52 -8.84
N ALA A 562 4.75 13.45 -8.04
CA ALA A 562 5.52 13.39 -6.78
C ALA A 562 7.04 13.53 -7.03
N ALA A 563 7.56 12.87 -8.08
CA ALA A 563 8.95 12.99 -8.51
C ALA A 563 9.35 14.44 -8.88
N LEU A 564 8.44 15.17 -9.52
CA LEU A 564 8.62 16.59 -9.88
C LEU A 564 8.55 17.50 -8.65
N ALA A 565 7.58 17.30 -7.77
CA ALA A 565 7.36 18.11 -6.58
C ALA A 565 8.59 18.10 -5.64
N HIS A 566 9.21 16.94 -5.43
CA HIS A 566 10.44 16.81 -4.65
C HIS A 566 11.64 17.59 -5.23
N ARG A 567 11.59 18.01 -6.49
CA ARG A 567 12.65 18.77 -7.19
C ARG A 567 12.33 20.26 -7.36
N GLN A 568 11.14 20.73 -6.97
CA GLN A 568 10.69 22.11 -7.24
C GLN A 568 11.37 23.21 -6.42
N SER A 569 12.30 22.88 -5.52
CA SER A 569 13.09 23.85 -4.75
C SER A 569 14.04 24.74 -5.58
N ALA A 570 14.16 24.56 -6.90
CA ALA A 570 15.21 25.20 -7.71
C ALA A 570 14.82 25.73 -9.11
N LEU A 571 13.74 25.25 -9.77
CA LEU A 571 13.46 25.58 -11.18
C LEU A 571 11.97 25.79 -11.50
N CYS A 572 11.54 27.05 -11.52
CA CYS A 572 10.29 27.42 -12.18
C CYS A 572 10.40 27.34 -13.71
N GLY A 573 9.32 26.91 -14.38
CA GLY A 573 9.12 27.09 -15.82
C GLY A 573 9.71 26.04 -16.78
N LYS A 574 10.69 25.22 -16.37
CA LYS A 574 11.27 24.14 -17.22
C LYS A 574 11.15 22.77 -16.56
N VAL A 575 9.90 22.30 -16.44
CA VAL A 575 9.52 21.02 -15.84
C VAL A 575 9.82 19.86 -16.81
N ASN A 576 11.10 19.50 -16.90
CA ASN A 576 11.63 18.43 -17.72
C ASN A 576 12.28 17.37 -16.82
N LEU A 577 11.81 16.13 -16.88
CA LEU A 577 12.31 15.00 -16.07
C LEU A 577 12.12 13.69 -16.83
N THR A 578 13.11 12.80 -16.73
CA THR A 578 12.94 11.37 -17.01
C THR A 578 12.92 10.58 -15.71
N LEU A 579 11.80 9.93 -15.39
CA LEU A 579 11.66 8.99 -14.28
C LEU A 579 11.95 7.57 -14.79
N VAL A 580 12.78 6.81 -14.09
CA VAL A 580 13.14 5.43 -14.42
C VAL A 580 12.93 4.55 -13.19
N ASN A 581 11.93 3.67 -13.25
CA ASN A 581 11.61 2.73 -12.18
C ASN A 581 12.06 1.32 -12.58
N ILE A 582 12.95 0.70 -11.80
CA ILE A 582 13.25 -0.73 -11.94
C ILE A 582 12.94 -1.43 -10.60
N GLY A 583 11.76 -2.04 -10.57
CA GLY A 583 11.31 -2.94 -9.51
C GLY A 583 11.37 -4.38 -10.00
N THR A 584 10.26 -5.12 -9.86
CA THR A 584 10.10 -6.45 -10.45
C THR A 584 10.21 -6.40 -11.97
N SER A 585 9.48 -5.47 -12.60
CA SER A 585 9.59 -5.06 -14.02
C SER A 585 10.29 -3.70 -14.12
N ALA A 586 10.43 -3.15 -15.34
CA ALA A 586 11.07 -1.85 -15.57
C ALA A 586 10.21 -0.88 -16.40
N GLN A 587 10.31 0.42 -16.12
CA GLN A 587 9.53 1.48 -16.78
C GLN A 587 10.32 2.79 -16.86
N VAL A 588 10.18 3.49 -17.98
CA VAL A 588 10.61 4.89 -18.17
C VAL A 588 9.39 5.76 -18.40
N ALA A 589 9.35 6.93 -17.78
CA ALA A 589 8.36 7.97 -17.99
C ALA A 589 9.06 9.32 -18.22
N ILE A 590 8.89 9.90 -19.41
CA ILE A 590 9.51 11.16 -19.84
C ILE A 590 8.45 12.25 -19.83
N VAL A 591 8.71 13.38 -19.16
CA VAL A 591 7.86 14.57 -19.26
C VAL A 591 8.15 15.28 -20.58
N LEU A 592 7.12 15.42 -21.42
CA LEU A 592 7.17 15.95 -22.78
C LEU A 592 6.33 17.21 -22.93
N THR A 593 6.76 18.13 -23.79
CA THR A 593 5.95 19.26 -24.26
C THR A 593 5.21 18.91 -25.55
N GLY A 594 4.16 19.67 -25.91
CA GLY A 594 3.52 19.55 -27.23
C GLY A 594 4.50 19.73 -28.40
N ALA A 595 5.57 20.52 -28.23
CA ALA A 595 6.62 20.67 -29.23
C ALA A 595 7.50 19.41 -29.40
N ASP A 596 7.65 18.59 -28.37
CA ASP A 596 8.39 17.33 -28.44
C ASP A 596 7.55 16.23 -29.12
N ILE A 597 6.23 16.25 -28.92
CA ILE A 597 5.30 15.41 -29.69
C ILE A 597 5.29 15.81 -31.17
N ALA A 598 5.22 17.11 -31.46
CA ALA A 598 5.24 17.59 -32.84
C ALA A 598 6.49 17.12 -33.61
N LYS A 599 7.67 17.08 -32.98
CA LYS A 599 8.90 16.50 -33.57
C LYS A 599 8.71 15.01 -33.93
N MET A 600 8.18 14.20 -33.01
CA MET A 600 7.91 12.79 -33.27
C MET A 600 6.92 12.59 -34.42
N SER A 601 5.83 13.37 -34.47
CA SER A 601 4.85 13.30 -35.55
C SER A 601 5.45 13.68 -36.91
N LEU A 602 6.26 14.74 -36.98
CA LEU A 602 6.91 15.19 -38.22
C LEU A 602 7.94 14.18 -38.77
N CYS A 603 8.62 13.42 -37.89
CA CYS A 603 9.54 12.36 -38.31
C CYS A 603 8.83 11.04 -38.67
N SER A 604 7.56 10.86 -38.31
CA SER A 604 6.80 9.61 -38.51
C SER A 604 6.25 9.40 -39.93
N ASP A 605 6.69 10.19 -40.92
CA ASP A 605 6.16 10.20 -42.29
C ASP A 605 6.64 9.01 -43.18
N ASP A 606 6.96 7.87 -42.54
CA ASP A 606 7.28 6.61 -43.21
C ASP A 606 6.00 5.97 -43.76
N LYS A 607 5.64 6.36 -44.98
CA LYS A 607 4.48 5.87 -45.75
C LYS A 607 4.66 4.42 -46.26
N SER A 608 5.44 3.58 -45.58
CA SER A 608 5.57 2.15 -45.90
C SER A 608 4.53 1.29 -45.15
N THR A 609 4.01 0.26 -45.83
CA THR A 609 3.00 -0.71 -45.33
C THR A 609 1.62 -0.15 -44.98
N SER A 610 0.86 0.23 -46.01
CA SER A 610 -0.60 0.46 -45.95
C SER A 610 -1.40 -0.85 -45.79
N THR A 611 -1.08 -1.66 -44.77
CA THR A 611 -1.60 -3.02 -44.58
C THR A 611 -1.94 -3.32 -43.12
N GLY A 612 -3.10 -2.85 -42.66
CA GLY A 612 -3.92 -3.42 -41.56
C GLY A 612 -3.37 -3.45 -40.12
N GLY A 613 -2.06 -3.41 -39.91
CA GLY A 613 -1.43 -3.63 -38.61
C GLY A 613 -0.62 -2.42 -38.14
N ARG A 614 -1.25 -1.57 -37.31
CA ARG A 614 -0.52 -0.55 -36.54
C ARG A 614 0.36 -1.28 -35.52
N LYS A 615 1.64 -1.48 -35.84
CA LYS A 615 2.61 -2.20 -34.98
C LYS A 615 2.48 -1.68 -33.54
N SER A 616 2.35 -2.60 -32.58
CA SER A 616 2.26 -2.23 -31.16
C SER A 616 3.51 -1.45 -30.78
N SER A 617 3.35 -0.17 -30.45
CA SER A 617 4.48 0.69 -30.10
C SER A 617 4.90 0.38 -28.66
N SER A 618 6.16 0.03 -28.46
CA SER A 618 6.75 -0.11 -27.12
C SER A 618 6.79 1.22 -26.34
N PHE A 619 6.49 2.34 -27.01
CA PHE A 619 6.39 3.68 -26.44
C PHE A 619 4.99 4.25 -26.62
N GLU A 620 4.39 4.71 -25.54
CA GLU A 620 3.03 5.26 -25.48
C GLU A 620 3.08 6.70 -24.99
N VAL A 621 2.43 7.64 -25.69
CA VAL A 621 2.30 9.02 -25.22
C VAL A 621 0.91 9.20 -24.61
N ARG A 622 0.87 9.61 -23.34
CA ARG A 622 -0.36 9.88 -22.55
C ARG A 622 -0.45 11.38 -22.23
N PRO A 623 -1.65 11.95 -22.00
CA PRO A 623 -1.75 13.27 -21.40
C PRO A 623 -1.17 13.24 -19.98
N PHE A 624 -0.65 14.38 -19.51
CA PHE A 624 -0.13 14.51 -18.14
C PHE A 624 -1.01 15.45 -17.31
N LEU A 625 -0.74 15.54 -16.01
CA LEU A 625 -1.54 16.33 -15.08
C LEU A 625 -1.35 17.84 -15.29
N LEU A 626 -0.16 18.28 -15.72
CA LEU A 626 0.14 19.69 -16.01
C LEU A 626 -0.32 20.09 -17.42
N GLU A 627 -0.78 21.32 -17.59
CA GLU A 627 -1.22 21.86 -18.88
C GLU A 627 -0.08 21.93 -19.92
N ASP A 628 -0.42 21.67 -21.18
CA ASP A 628 0.51 21.49 -22.31
C ASP A 628 1.67 20.52 -22.02
N ARG A 629 1.45 19.53 -21.15
CA ARG A 629 2.39 18.44 -20.87
C ARG A 629 1.77 17.07 -21.09
N TYR A 630 2.67 16.16 -21.43
CA TYR A 630 2.38 14.77 -21.74
C TYR A 630 3.43 13.89 -21.07
N VAL A 631 3.11 12.61 -20.87
CA VAL A 631 4.07 11.63 -20.38
C VAL A 631 4.28 10.56 -21.44
N GLY A 632 5.52 10.47 -21.93
CA GLY A 632 5.95 9.41 -22.84
C GLY A 632 6.47 8.21 -22.06
N VAL A 633 5.89 7.04 -22.27
CA VAL A 633 6.08 5.86 -21.42
C VAL A 633 6.63 4.68 -22.22
N ALA A 634 7.74 4.12 -21.77
CA ALA A 634 8.22 2.79 -22.18
C ALA A 634 8.13 1.84 -20.97
N ALA A 635 7.67 0.59 -21.18
CA ALA A 635 7.51 -0.37 -20.09
C ALA A 635 7.90 -1.79 -20.51
N SER A 636 8.96 -2.31 -19.91
CA SER A 636 9.47 -3.67 -20.11
C SER A 636 8.82 -4.65 -19.14
N LEU A 637 8.59 -5.89 -19.58
CA LEU A 637 8.24 -7.01 -18.70
C LEU A 637 9.44 -7.53 -17.88
N SER A 638 10.65 -7.14 -18.26
CA SER A 638 11.92 -7.52 -17.65
C SER A 638 12.48 -6.41 -16.77
N GLY A 639 12.99 -6.79 -15.60
CA GLY A 639 13.54 -5.90 -14.59
C GLY A 639 14.29 -6.71 -13.53
N GLY A 640 14.04 -6.42 -12.25
CA GLY A 640 14.56 -7.21 -11.14
C GLY A 640 14.14 -8.69 -11.19
N ASN A 641 13.02 -9.03 -11.83
CA ASN A 641 12.59 -10.43 -12.03
C ASN A 641 13.62 -11.26 -12.84
N THR A 642 14.22 -10.68 -13.87
CA THR A 642 15.22 -11.32 -14.73
C THR A 642 16.57 -11.45 -14.01
N PHE A 643 16.96 -10.44 -13.21
CA PHE A 643 18.16 -10.54 -12.37
C PHE A 643 17.97 -11.56 -11.23
N ALA A 644 16.79 -11.61 -10.61
CA ALA A 644 16.43 -12.64 -9.63
C ALA A 644 16.34 -14.04 -10.24
N TRP A 645 15.94 -14.17 -11.50
CA TRP A 645 16.03 -15.43 -12.24
C TRP A 645 17.49 -15.87 -12.40
N LEU A 646 18.41 -14.96 -12.74
CA LEU A 646 19.85 -15.25 -12.86
C LEU A 646 20.45 -15.71 -11.52
N VAL A 647 20.17 -15.02 -10.42
CA VAL A 647 20.57 -15.43 -9.05
C VAL A 647 20.14 -16.87 -8.77
N ARG A 648 18.88 -17.21 -9.08
CA ARG A 648 18.34 -18.56 -8.90
C ARG A 648 18.98 -19.61 -9.81
N GLN A 649 19.49 -19.23 -11.00
CA GLN A 649 20.27 -20.16 -11.84
C GLN A 649 21.62 -20.49 -11.19
N TRP A 650 22.35 -19.50 -10.66
CA TRP A 650 23.60 -19.75 -9.94
C TRP A 650 23.39 -20.60 -8.68
N GLN A 651 22.31 -20.33 -7.92
CA GLN A 651 21.90 -21.17 -6.78
C GLN A 651 21.51 -22.59 -7.17
N GLN A 652 21.00 -22.81 -8.39
CA GLN A 652 20.67 -24.13 -8.92
C GLN A 652 21.94 -24.89 -9.35
N TRP A 653 22.79 -24.27 -10.18
CA TRP A 653 24.06 -24.87 -10.62
C TRP A 653 25.01 -25.16 -9.45
N ALA A 654 25.05 -24.32 -8.41
CA ALA A 654 25.84 -24.58 -7.21
C ALA A 654 25.38 -25.84 -6.45
N ARG A 655 24.07 -26.14 -6.44
CA ARG A 655 23.51 -27.38 -5.86
C ARG A 655 23.76 -28.59 -6.76
N GLU A 656 23.59 -28.45 -8.07
CA GLU A 656 23.87 -29.51 -9.06
C GLU A 656 25.35 -29.94 -9.08
N MET A 657 26.27 -29.00 -8.87
CA MET A 657 27.71 -29.25 -8.73
C MET A 657 28.13 -29.71 -7.32
N GLY A 658 27.19 -29.88 -6.38
CA GLY A 658 27.47 -30.30 -5.00
C GLY A 658 28.22 -29.26 -4.14
N LEU A 659 28.31 -28.01 -4.59
CA LEU A 659 28.99 -26.91 -3.89
C LEU A 659 28.11 -26.24 -2.82
N ALA A 660 26.78 -26.44 -2.89
CA ALA A 660 25.81 -25.95 -1.92
C ALA A 660 24.99 -27.09 -1.32
N SER A 661 24.97 -27.19 0.01
CA SER A 661 24.17 -28.18 0.75
C SER A 661 22.67 -27.94 0.62
N VAL A 662 21.88 -29.01 0.58
CA VAL A 662 20.41 -28.94 0.70
C VAL A 662 20.04 -28.85 2.19
N CYS A 663 20.29 -27.69 2.79
CA CYS A 663 19.82 -27.38 4.14
C CYS A 663 18.32 -27.06 4.12
N SER A 664 17.49 -28.06 4.44
CA SER A 664 16.02 -27.93 4.54
C SER A 664 15.54 -26.97 5.63
N ASP A 665 16.40 -26.69 6.61
CA ASP A 665 16.02 -26.10 7.90
C ASP A 665 16.35 -24.59 7.98
N ASN A 666 16.67 -23.95 6.85
CA ASN A 666 16.96 -22.52 6.78
C ASN A 666 15.70 -21.69 7.10
N THR A 667 15.81 -20.76 8.05
CA THR A 667 14.75 -19.78 8.32
C THR A 667 14.61 -18.77 7.17
N VAL A 668 13.45 -18.13 7.06
CA VAL A 668 13.18 -17.09 6.05
C VAL A 668 14.19 -15.94 6.10
N ALA A 669 14.66 -15.58 7.31
CA ALA A 669 15.70 -14.58 7.50
C ALA A 669 17.06 -15.03 6.92
N GLN A 670 17.49 -16.25 7.22
CA GLN A 670 18.75 -16.83 6.71
C GLN A 670 18.72 -17.00 5.19
N ALA A 671 17.59 -17.43 4.62
CA ALA A 671 17.41 -17.50 3.17
C ALA A 671 17.51 -16.11 2.52
N SER A 672 16.85 -15.10 3.09
CA SER A 672 16.90 -13.71 2.60
C SER A 672 18.31 -13.10 2.66
N GLN A 673 19.07 -13.45 3.70
CA GLN A 673 20.47 -13.03 3.86
C GLN A 673 21.39 -13.70 2.82
N SER A 674 21.23 -15.01 2.62
CA SER A 674 21.98 -15.78 1.62
C SER A 674 21.72 -15.29 0.19
N ASP A 675 20.46 -14.97 -0.14
CA ASP A 675 20.11 -14.29 -1.39
C ASP A 675 20.87 -12.97 -1.55
N ALA A 676 20.83 -12.09 -0.54
CA ALA A 676 21.46 -10.76 -0.57
C ALA A 676 22.98 -10.83 -0.80
N GLU A 677 23.67 -11.79 -0.17
CA GLU A 677 25.11 -12.04 -0.38
C GLU A 677 25.41 -12.47 -1.83
N ILE A 678 24.55 -13.27 -2.45
CA ILE A 678 24.69 -13.70 -3.85
C ILE A 678 24.40 -12.55 -4.82
N TYR A 679 23.39 -11.71 -4.56
CA TYR A 679 23.19 -10.46 -5.34
C TYR A 679 24.45 -9.58 -5.28
N ALA A 680 24.97 -9.30 -4.08
CA ALA A 680 26.16 -8.47 -3.90
C ALA A 680 27.38 -9.04 -4.64
N ARG A 681 27.62 -10.36 -4.57
CA ARG A 681 28.75 -11.00 -5.23
C ARG A 681 28.63 -10.98 -6.77
N LEU A 682 27.44 -11.16 -7.32
CA LEU A 682 27.23 -11.06 -8.77
C LEU A 682 27.35 -9.62 -9.29
N ILE A 683 26.94 -8.63 -8.49
CA ILE A 683 27.13 -7.20 -8.77
C ILE A 683 28.64 -6.86 -8.82
N GLU A 684 29.39 -7.27 -7.78
CA GLU A 684 30.85 -7.07 -7.69
C GLU A 684 31.60 -7.72 -8.88
N LEU A 685 31.29 -8.99 -9.19
CA LEU A 685 31.88 -9.69 -10.33
C LEU A 685 31.50 -9.04 -11.67
N GLY A 686 30.28 -8.49 -11.79
CA GLY A 686 29.87 -7.75 -12.97
C GLY A 686 30.65 -6.46 -13.18
N PHE A 687 31.04 -5.74 -12.11
CA PHE A 687 31.85 -4.53 -12.25
C PHE A 687 33.24 -4.81 -12.81
N GLN A 688 33.82 -5.96 -12.44
CA GLN A 688 35.10 -6.46 -12.96
C GLN A 688 35.01 -6.79 -14.47
N ARG A 689 33.80 -6.87 -15.06
CA ARG A 689 33.52 -7.24 -16.45
C ARG A 689 32.56 -6.25 -17.15
N LYS A 690 32.44 -5.02 -16.65
CA LYS A 690 31.47 -3.98 -17.10
C LYS A 690 31.56 -3.61 -18.59
N ASP A 691 32.69 -3.91 -19.22
CA ASP A 691 33.00 -3.60 -20.63
C ASP A 691 33.06 -4.88 -21.51
N THR A 692 32.43 -5.98 -21.06
CA THR A 692 32.31 -7.22 -21.83
C THR A 692 31.56 -7.03 -23.16
N GLU A 693 31.91 -7.81 -24.18
CA GLU A 693 31.25 -7.82 -25.50
C GLU A 693 29.95 -8.64 -25.51
N LEU A 694 29.76 -9.51 -24.50
CA LEU A 694 28.62 -10.39 -24.33
C LEU A 694 27.33 -9.57 -24.23
N THR A 695 26.34 -9.83 -25.09
CA THR A 695 25.09 -9.04 -25.14
C THR A 695 23.91 -9.89 -24.72
N PHE A 696 23.23 -9.51 -23.64
CA PHE A 696 22.04 -10.20 -23.14
C PHE A 696 20.79 -9.45 -23.60
N VAL A 697 19.91 -10.10 -24.36
CA VAL A 697 18.56 -9.61 -24.67
C VAL A 697 17.61 -10.14 -23.59
N PRO A 698 17.08 -9.30 -22.68
CA PRO A 698 16.53 -9.75 -21.39
C PRO A 698 15.10 -10.28 -21.47
N THR A 699 14.54 -10.45 -22.67
CA THR A 699 13.11 -10.67 -22.96
C THR A 699 12.65 -12.12 -22.70
N LEU A 700 13.06 -12.70 -21.56
CA LEU A 700 12.73 -14.07 -21.16
C LEU A 700 11.23 -14.30 -20.90
N ASN A 701 10.49 -13.23 -20.58
CA ASN A 701 9.05 -13.27 -20.29
C ASN A 701 8.20 -12.71 -21.46
N GLY A 702 8.76 -12.64 -22.67
CA GLY A 702 8.22 -11.80 -23.74
C GLY A 702 8.41 -10.30 -23.48
N GLU A 703 7.76 -9.47 -24.28
CA GLU A 703 7.63 -8.02 -24.05
C GLU A 703 6.22 -7.51 -24.36
N ARG A 704 5.86 -6.32 -23.86
CA ARG A 704 4.50 -5.77 -24.03
C ARG A 704 4.09 -5.58 -25.50
N ALA A 705 5.04 -5.20 -26.36
CA ALA A 705 4.81 -5.05 -27.80
C ALA A 705 4.96 -6.38 -28.58
N ASN A 706 5.59 -7.40 -27.99
CA ASN A 706 5.77 -8.73 -28.58
C ASN A 706 5.79 -9.80 -27.46
N PRO A 707 4.64 -10.34 -27.05
CA PRO A 707 4.56 -11.37 -26.00
C PRO A 707 5.28 -12.68 -26.37
N MET A 708 5.58 -12.90 -27.65
CA MET A 708 6.32 -14.07 -28.16
C MET A 708 7.82 -13.82 -28.30
N ALA A 709 8.35 -12.68 -27.81
CA ALA A 709 9.79 -12.48 -27.73
C ALA A 709 10.42 -13.49 -26.76
N THR A 710 11.63 -13.94 -27.07
CA THR A 710 12.44 -14.81 -26.20
C THR A 710 13.77 -14.13 -25.90
N GLY A 711 14.30 -14.32 -24.70
CA GLY A 711 15.62 -13.78 -24.36
C GLY A 711 16.73 -14.57 -25.04
N SER A 712 17.86 -13.91 -25.30
CA SER A 712 19.02 -14.51 -25.95
C SER A 712 20.33 -13.93 -25.43
N ILE A 713 21.44 -14.65 -25.61
CA ILE A 713 22.78 -14.15 -25.34
C ILE A 713 23.59 -14.23 -26.63
N LEU A 714 24.19 -13.10 -27.01
CA LEU A 714 24.90 -12.88 -28.27
C LEU A 714 26.39 -12.55 -27.99
N ASN A 715 27.23 -12.68 -29.01
CA ASN A 715 28.69 -12.45 -28.97
C ASN A 715 29.45 -13.35 -27.99
N LEU A 716 28.96 -14.58 -27.74
CA LEU A 716 29.63 -15.56 -26.89
C LEU A 716 30.97 -16.02 -27.48
N GLN A 717 32.02 -15.97 -26.66
CA GLN A 717 33.38 -16.39 -26.96
C GLN A 717 33.94 -17.19 -25.77
N MET A 718 34.99 -17.99 -25.98
CA MET A 718 35.61 -18.84 -24.94
C MET A 718 36.22 -18.05 -23.75
N ASN A 719 36.36 -16.72 -23.86
CA ASN A 719 37.00 -15.83 -22.89
C ASN A 719 36.05 -14.83 -22.21
N ASN A 720 34.76 -14.78 -22.60
CA ASN A 720 33.76 -13.83 -22.11
C ASN A 720 32.53 -14.49 -21.43
N TRP A 721 32.71 -15.71 -20.91
CA TRP A 721 31.66 -16.51 -20.28
C TRP A 721 31.88 -16.73 -18.77
N SER A 722 32.08 -15.65 -18.01
CA SER A 722 32.13 -15.69 -16.54
C SER A 722 30.82 -15.23 -15.89
N MET A 723 30.65 -15.53 -14.59
CA MET A 723 29.59 -14.94 -13.75
C MET A 723 29.52 -13.41 -13.89
N GLY A 724 30.69 -12.75 -13.98
CA GLY A 724 30.79 -11.31 -14.16
C GLY A 724 30.32 -10.85 -15.53
N ASP A 725 30.75 -11.52 -16.61
CA ASP A 725 30.30 -11.18 -17.97
C ASP A 725 28.78 -11.29 -18.10
N ILE A 726 28.19 -12.39 -17.60
CA ILE A 726 26.75 -12.63 -17.69
C ILE A 726 25.98 -11.59 -16.85
N SER A 727 26.47 -11.25 -15.65
CA SER A 727 25.81 -10.27 -14.77
C SER A 727 25.90 -8.84 -15.33
N ALA A 728 27.05 -8.46 -15.89
CA ALA A 728 27.24 -7.18 -16.58
C ALA A 728 26.39 -7.09 -17.86
N ALA A 729 26.41 -8.15 -18.68
CA ALA A 729 25.62 -8.24 -19.90
C ALA A 729 24.12 -8.16 -19.63
N LEU A 730 23.62 -8.81 -18.57
CA LEU A 730 22.22 -8.73 -18.17
C LEU A 730 21.85 -7.35 -17.60
N ALA A 731 22.67 -6.76 -16.73
CA ALA A 731 22.40 -5.43 -16.20
C ALA A 731 22.37 -4.37 -17.31
N ARG A 732 23.32 -4.42 -18.25
CA ARG A 732 23.31 -3.61 -19.46
C ARG A 732 22.07 -3.87 -20.30
N GLY A 733 21.79 -5.14 -20.61
CA GLY A 733 20.66 -5.56 -21.42
C GLY A 733 19.30 -5.09 -20.89
N LEU A 734 19.10 -5.10 -19.56
CA LEU A 734 17.89 -4.60 -18.92
C LEU A 734 17.66 -3.10 -19.13
N VAL A 735 18.74 -2.29 -19.04
CA VAL A 735 18.67 -0.85 -19.32
C VAL A 735 18.50 -0.60 -20.81
N ASP A 736 19.35 -1.19 -21.65
CA ASP A 736 19.38 -0.94 -23.09
C ASP A 736 18.08 -1.40 -23.78
N ASN A 737 17.48 -2.52 -23.35
CA ASN A 737 16.17 -2.98 -23.84
C ASN A 737 15.05 -1.95 -23.55
N LEU A 738 15.07 -1.35 -22.36
CA LEU A 738 14.09 -0.35 -21.95
C LEU A 738 14.28 0.99 -22.69
N PHE A 739 15.53 1.41 -22.89
CA PHE A 739 15.87 2.65 -23.61
C PHE A 739 15.73 2.52 -25.13
N ALA A 740 15.91 1.33 -25.70
CA ALA A 740 15.66 1.04 -27.12
C ALA A 740 14.16 1.15 -27.51
N MET A 741 13.25 1.16 -26.53
CA MET A 741 11.83 1.44 -26.76
C MET A 741 11.57 2.94 -27.03
N ILE A 742 12.45 3.85 -26.58
CA ILE A 742 12.26 5.30 -26.66
C ILE A 742 12.55 5.78 -28.10
N PRO A 743 11.65 6.57 -28.74
CA PRO A 743 11.87 7.14 -30.07
C PRO A 743 13.19 7.90 -30.19
N LYS A 744 13.88 7.76 -31.34
CA LYS A 744 15.22 8.33 -31.57
C LYS A 744 15.26 9.85 -31.42
N GLU A 745 14.14 10.48 -31.76
CA GLU A 745 13.87 11.92 -31.67
C GLU A 745 13.95 12.40 -30.21
N LEU A 746 13.56 11.55 -29.25
CA LEU A 746 13.58 11.83 -27.82
C LEU A 746 14.87 11.42 -27.11
N GLN A 747 15.73 10.59 -27.71
CA GLN A 747 16.98 10.15 -27.06
C GLN A 747 17.88 11.35 -26.69
N SER A 748 17.95 12.36 -27.56
CA SER A 748 18.67 13.62 -27.30
C SER A 748 18.06 14.42 -26.14
N LEU A 749 16.74 14.36 -25.96
CA LEU A 749 16.04 15.00 -24.84
C LEU A 749 16.32 14.26 -23.53
N VAL A 750 16.15 12.93 -23.52
CA VAL A 750 16.40 12.08 -22.33
C VAL A 750 17.83 12.21 -21.84
N SER A 751 18.81 12.20 -22.75
CA SER A 751 20.23 12.27 -22.39
C SER A 751 20.64 13.62 -21.78
N ALA A 752 19.98 14.71 -22.19
CA ALA A 752 20.21 16.06 -21.65
C ALA A 752 19.34 16.39 -20.41
N GLN A 753 18.25 15.65 -20.18
CA GLN A 753 17.36 15.88 -19.05
C GLN A 753 17.95 15.37 -17.73
N PRO A 754 17.55 15.97 -16.58
CA PRO A 754 17.72 15.33 -15.28
C PRO A 754 16.95 14.01 -15.21
N MET A 755 17.50 13.03 -14.50
CA MET A 755 16.90 11.71 -14.35
C MET A 755 16.66 11.38 -12.87
N LEU A 756 15.54 10.74 -12.57
CA LEU A 756 15.25 10.17 -11.26
C LEU A 756 15.11 8.65 -11.38
N GLY A 757 16.00 7.92 -10.73
CA GLY A 757 15.96 6.47 -10.61
C GLY A 757 15.22 6.03 -9.34
N THR A 758 14.25 5.12 -9.49
CA THR A 758 13.48 4.53 -8.39
C THR A 758 13.34 3.01 -8.54
N GLY A 759 12.78 2.38 -7.50
CA GLY A 759 12.52 0.94 -7.49
C GLY A 759 13.64 0.12 -6.86
N ASN A 760 13.25 -0.91 -6.11
CA ASN A 760 14.18 -1.68 -5.27
C ASN A 760 15.30 -2.39 -6.05
N ALA A 761 15.11 -2.72 -7.34
CA ALA A 761 16.16 -3.35 -8.13
C ALA A 761 17.20 -2.31 -8.57
N LEU A 762 16.79 -1.13 -9.06
CA LEU A 762 17.74 -0.06 -9.42
C LEU A 762 18.49 0.46 -8.18
N VAL A 763 17.77 0.77 -7.10
CA VAL A 763 18.36 1.37 -5.88
C VAL A 763 19.36 0.43 -5.18
N ARG A 764 19.23 -0.89 -5.33
CA ARG A 764 20.12 -1.90 -4.72
C ARG A 764 21.12 -2.53 -5.69
N ASN A 765 21.08 -2.21 -6.98
CA ASN A 765 21.96 -2.79 -7.99
C ASN A 765 22.77 -1.71 -8.71
N GLU A 766 23.98 -1.49 -8.20
CA GLU A 766 24.93 -0.52 -8.71
C GLU A 766 25.31 -0.75 -10.20
N LEU A 767 25.21 -1.98 -10.74
CA LEU A 767 25.39 -2.20 -12.19
C LEU A 767 24.27 -1.56 -13.00
N LEU A 768 23.01 -1.68 -12.55
CA LEU A 768 21.89 -1.02 -13.23
C LEU A 768 22.07 0.51 -13.19
N GLN A 769 22.59 1.06 -12.09
CA GLN A 769 22.90 2.49 -11.96
C GLN A 769 24.02 2.91 -12.93
N HIS A 770 25.12 2.15 -12.99
CA HIS A 770 26.25 2.39 -13.90
C HIS A 770 25.85 2.32 -15.38
N PHE A 771 25.03 1.34 -15.78
CA PHE A 771 24.54 1.26 -17.16
C PHE A 771 23.49 2.33 -17.47
N LEU A 772 22.65 2.71 -16.50
CA LEU A 772 21.70 3.82 -16.66
C LEU A 772 22.41 5.16 -16.86
N GLN A 773 23.52 5.41 -16.15
CA GLN A 773 24.36 6.59 -16.34
C GLN A 773 24.94 6.73 -17.76
N ARG A 774 25.09 5.63 -18.51
CA ARG A 774 25.60 5.68 -19.90
C ARG A 774 24.61 6.28 -20.90
N HIS A 775 23.33 6.41 -20.54
CA HIS A 775 22.31 7.07 -21.37
C HIS A 775 22.23 8.58 -21.13
N LEU A 776 22.92 9.11 -20.10
CA LEU A 776 23.00 10.53 -19.78
C LEU A 776 24.25 11.19 -20.36
N ALA A 777 24.13 12.44 -20.79
CA ALA A 777 25.27 13.27 -21.17
C ALA A 777 26.17 13.62 -19.96
N GLU A 778 25.55 13.82 -18.80
CA GLU A 778 26.20 14.10 -17.51
C GLU A 778 25.76 13.05 -16.47
N PRO A 779 26.61 12.10 -16.05
CA PRO A 779 26.23 11.04 -15.11
C PRO A 779 25.69 11.54 -13.76
N SER A 780 26.05 12.77 -13.35
CA SER A 780 25.56 13.46 -12.15
C SER A 780 24.10 13.93 -12.25
N HIS A 781 23.48 13.85 -13.44
CA HIS A 781 22.05 14.12 -13.62
C HIS A 781 21.15 12.98 -13.10
N LEU A 782 21.70 11.77 -12.86
CA LEU A 782 20.99 10.69 -12.19
C LEU A 782 20.93 10.95 -10.67
N GLN A 783 19.72 11.08 -10.15
CA GLN A 783 19.44 11.04 -8.72
C GLN A 783 18.69 9.75 -8.40
N LEU A 784 18.97 9.12 -7.25
CA LEU A 784 18.28 7.92 -6.81
C LEU A 784 17.37 8.20 -5.62
N GLN A 785 16.17 7.65 -5.63
CA GLN A 785 15.22 7.69 -4.51
C GLN A 785 14.60 6.31 -4.28
N THR A 786 14.33 5.97 -3.02
CA THR A 786 13.81 4.64 -2.65
C THR A 786 12.44 4.34 -3.27
N ALA A 787 11.55 5.33 -3.32
CA ALA A 787 10.29 5.29 -4.05
C ALA A 787 9.77 6.71 -4.36
N THR A 788 8.99 6.84 -5.43
CA THR A 788 8.13 8.01 -5.72
C THR A 788 6.69 7.65 -5.38
N ASP A 789 6.05 8.44 -4.53
CA ASP A 789 4.79 8.06 -3.89
C ASP A 789 3.57 8.63 -4.62
N ALA A 790 2.78 7.77 -5.29
CA ALA A 790 1.59 8.18 -6.02
C ALA A 790 0.57 8.88 -5.10
N ALA A 791 0.42 8.42 -3.85
CA ALA A 791 -0.46 9.05 -2.86
C ALA A 791 -0.03 10.50 -2.54
N VAL A 792 1.28 10.76 -2.48
CA VAL A 792 1.81 12.13 -2.29
C VAL A 792 1.57 12.98 -3.54
N GLY A 793 1.69 12.40 -4.74
CA GLY A 793 1.31 13.04 -6.00
C GLY A 793 -0.16 13.45 -6.02
N ALA A 794 -1.06 12.55 -5.63
CA ALA A 794 -2.49 12.80 -5.52
C ALA A 794 -2.82 13.88 -4.47
N ALA A 795 -2.14 13.88 -3.32
CA ALA A 795 -2.28 14.93 -2.30
C ALA A 795 -1.85 16.31 -2.81
N LEU A 796 -0.81 16.40 -3.65
CA LEU A 796 -0.22 17.65 -4.12
C LEU A 796 -0.84 18.19 -5.42
N ALA A 797 -1.44 17.34 -6.25
CA ALA A 797 -2.07 17.75 -7.51
C ALA A 797 -3.09 18.92 -7.34
N PRO A 798 -3.95 18.97 -6.31
CA PRO A 798 -4.83 20.11 -6.05
C PRO A 798 -4.13 21.47 -5.90
N VAL A 799 -2.83 21.50 -5.58
CA VAL A 799 -2.03 22.72 -5.39
C VAL A 799 -1.06 22.96 -6.57
N LEU A 800 -0.50 21.89 -7.14
CA LEU A 800 0.50 21.99 -8.22
C LEU A 800 -0.11 22.07 -9.63
N VAL A 801 -1.39 21.72 -9.78
CA VAL A 801 -2.11 21.65 -11.07
C VAL A 801 -3.27 22.65 -11.14
N SER A 802 -3.88 23.00 -10.01
CA SER A 802 -5.11 23.79 -9.99
C SER A 802 -4.83 25.29 -9.87
N GLU A 803 -5.31 26.08 -10.82
CA GLU A 803 -5.48 27.54 -10.67
C GLU A 803 -6.70 27.90 -9.79
N SER A 804 -7.40 26.91 -9.23
CA SER A 804 -8.71 27.09 -8.60
C SER A 804 -8.62 27.83 -7.27
N SER A 805 -9.42 28.91 -7.13
CA SER A 805 -9.57 29.61 -5.85
C SER A 805 -10.03 28.67 -4.74
N VAL A 806 -10.83 27.63 -5.05
CA VAL A 806 -11.36 26.67 -4.07
C VAL A 806 -10.28 26.03 -3.21
N MET A 807 -9.07 25.82 -3.74
CA MET A 807 -7.95 25.27 -2.95
C MET A 807 -7.33 26.35 -2.04
N LEU A 808 -7.15 27.58 -2.53
CA LEU A 808 -6.69 28.72 -1.74
C LEU A 808 -7.67 29.09 -0.63
N ASP A 809 -8.97 29.05 -0.94
CA ASP A 809 -10.06 29.35 -0.03
C ASP A 809 -10.21 28.24 1.03
N ALA A 810 -10.02 26.97 0.68
CA ALA A 810 -10.00 25.87 1.66
C ALA A 810 -8.79 25.92 2.63
N LEU A 811 -7.66 26.52 2.22
CA LEU A 811 -6.53 26.81 3.12
C LEU A 811 -6.85 28.00 4.02
N ARG A 812 -7.37 29.10 3.44
CA ARG A 812 -7.80 30.31 4.17
C ARG A 812 -8.89 30.03 5.20
N ASP A 813 -9.86 29.17 4.89
CA ASP A 813 -10.93 28.77 5.82
C ASP A 813 -10.33 28.17 7.11
N LEU A 814 -9.27 27.36 6.99
CA LEU A 814 -8.58 26.76 8.13
C LEU A 814 -7.72 27.78 8.90
N GLU A 815 -7.15 28.77 8.23
CA GLU A 815 -6.42 29.88 8.87
C GLU A 815 -7.36 30.85 9.59
N MET A 816 -8.51 31.19 9.01
CA MET A 816 -9.56 32.00 9.63
C MET A 816 -10.11 31.33 10.91
N ASN A 817 -10.33 30.02 10.88
CA ASN A 817 -10.74 29.26 12.07
C ASN A 817 -9.69 29.29 13.19
N ARG A 818 -8.38 29.39 12.88
CA ARG A 818 -7.33 29.58 13.90
C ARG A 818 -7.46 30.94 14.58
N VAL A 819 -7.81 31.99 13.82
CA VAL A 819 -8.00 33.36 14.35
C VAL A 819 -9.18 33.43 15.33
N GLU A 820 -10.35 32.85 15.00
CA GLU A 820 -11.51 32.87 15.91
C GLU A 820 -11.28 32.09 17.21
N VAL A 821 -10.52 30.98 17.17
CA VAL A 821 -10.15 30.21 18.37
C VAL A 821 -9.22 31.00 19.29
N VAL A 822 -8.33 31.85 18.75
CA VAL A 822 -7.49 32.74 19.55
C VAL A 822 -8.30 33.87 20.19
N PHE A 823 -9.20 34.53 19.44
CA PHE A 823 -10.04 35.60 19.99
C PHE A 823 -11.01 35.11 21.08
N THR A 824 -11.55 33.89 20.97
CA THR A 824 -12.51 33.35 21.95
C THR A 824 -11.91 32.95 23.30
N GLN A 825 -10.58 32.89 23.44
CA GLN A 825 -9.91 32.71 24.74
C GLN A 825 -9.69 34.04 25.50
N SER A 826 -10.01 35.20 24.90
CA SER A 826 -9.57 36.52 25.39
C SER A 826 -10.63 37.34 26.16
N THR A 827 -11.69 36.73 26.69
CA THR A 827 -12.71 37.47 27.49
C THR A 827 -13.18 36.74 28.75
N THR A 828 -12.43 36.86 29.85
CA THR A 828 -12.94 36.69 31.22
C THR A 828 -12.99 38.04 31.94
N PRO A 829 -14.17 38.56 32.30
CA PRO A 829 -14.27 39.87 32.95
C PRO A 829 -13.83 39.78 34.42
N HIS A 830 -12.74 40.48 34.77
CA HIS A 830 -12.33 40.63 36.17
C HIS A 830 -13.44 41.30 36.99
N ARG A 831 -13.98 40.57 37.98
CA ARG A 831 -14.70 41.21 39.09
C ARG A 831 -13.69 41.94 39.96
N GLY A 832 -13.72 43.26 39.95
CA GLY A 832 -13.10 44.09 40.98
C GLY A 832 -13.88 43.98 42.29
N ASP A 833 -13.17 43.92 43.41
CA ASP A 833 -13.75 43.75 44.75
C ASP A 833 -13.79 45.11 45.46
N PRO A 834 -14.98 45.65 45.82
CA PRO A 834 -15.10 46.99 46.39
C PRO A 834 -15.21 46.97 47.93
N THR A 835 -14.17 47.43 48.63
CA THR A 835 -14.29 48.49 49.67
C THR A 835 -12.95 48.74 50.38
N ASN A 836 -12.47 49.98 50.28
CA ASN A 836 -11.93 50.69 51.44
C ASN A 836 -12.09 52.20 51.16
N SER A 837 -12.58 52.94 52.17
CA SER A 837 -13.24 54.27 52.06
C SER A 837 -14.42 54.34 51.09
#